data_AF-A0A957E505-F1
#
_entry.id   AF-A0A957E505-F1
#
_cell.length_a   1.000
_cell.length_b   1.000
_cell.length_c   1.000
_cell.angle_alpha   90.00
_cell.angle_beta   90.00
_cell.angle_gamma   90.00
#
_symmetry.space_group_name_H-M   'P 1'
#
loop_
_entity.id
_entity.type
_entity.pdbx_description
1 polymer ?
#
loop_
_entity_poly.entity_id
_entity_poly.type
_entity_poly.pdbx_seq_one_letter_code
_entity_poly.pdbx_strand_id
1 'polypeptide(L)'
;MSSFKFEAWPTEFQTITQHFGANPQNYAQFGLPGHEGLDIRAPSDSKVFAVAPGRVKMVNNDPTNHNYGIHVRVSHDDGYETIYAHLAEALVAEGDEVTSGQQIGTADDTGNSFGSHLHLTLKNDTADDDKWGKIIDPTPFVRRIMGWERPSGPFTEGWVYNKGIVSNDTLAQVSPGGVNLRAEPSAKGELIDLVPGGTVIIVTGDPHINFTPVKVPTRALKNPPAPPVENPQPKPPQTAATIDGWGFADYLTVIGDQAIVGEYGINLRAQPDRNATNIGLVNGRSTITVRGDQVREYLPVQVQRSDMREPLNLPDLPPPDEKPIHDTTPGWGFSTQLTVAGDTAVIGTYGINLRDKPNRIAANIGFVPAGTEVIVTGPAVGEYTPIRVDDDILQPPFDLAKATAMGTGGAANISKSFLAPLPNPDPTPIAGTHIGLHASADPTISDAEIAAFATFRPGIIKLLSFHDPAAIQKLAAAHPNASWIVRAFLNFGGRSISPQQFFDFTINDVRRTLAILHGRNLVVELHNEPNLVAEGLGASWADGNEFSHWWLELLRLYRNALPGKRFIYPGLSPGSDVRNQKHDHIRFVEASRKAVEAADGLGIHLYWSKVYKMEKALDSLDDYISRFRFKNIWVTEASNNKGGVRAYTKAQQYLKFWHELQARPTVQGVIYFVASASNPTYAEEVFLGRNMAEVIGRR
;
A
#
# COMPACT_ATOMS: atom_id res chain seq x y z
N MET A 1 39.67 -19.32 -17.91
CA MET A 1 38.80 -18.23 -17.42
C MET A 1 37.80 -17.98 -18.52
N SER A 2 36.50 -18.11 -18.26
CA SER A 2 35.46 -17.95 -19.30
C SER A 2 35.51 -16.54 -19.88
N SER A 3 35.34 -16.43 -21.21
CA SER A 3 35.37 -15.18 -21.96
C SER A 3 34.00 -14.49 -22.03
N PHE A 4 32.93 -15.15 -21.56
CA PHE A 4 31.57 -14.66 -21.66
C PHE A 4 31.35 -13.37 -20.86
N LYS A 5 30.75 -12.37 -21.50
CA LYS A 5 30.41 -11.06 -20.92
C LYS A 5 29.18 -10.51 -21.62
N PHE A 6 28.42 -9.67 -20.93
CA PHE A 6 27.43 -8.84 -21.61
C PHE A 6 28.16 -7.68 -22.31
N GLU A 7 27.87 -7.50 -23.59
CA GLU A 7 28.45 -6.49 -24.47
C GLU A 7 27.46 -5.36 -24.80
N ALA A 8 26.16 -5.59 -24.58
CA ALA A 8 25.10 -4.60 -24.80
C ALA A 8 24.07 -4.58 -23.68
N TRP A 9 23.49 -3.41 -23.45
CA TRP A 9 22.35 -3.24 -22.55
C TRP A 9 21.08 -3.79 -23.21
N PRO A 10 20.23 -4.57 -22.51
CA PRO A 10 19.16 -5.34 -23.13
C PRO A 10 17.90 -4.53 -23.51
N THR A 11 17.80 -3.25 -23.14
CA THR A 11 16.61 -2.42 -23.43
C THR A 11 16.98 -0.98 -23.78
N GLU A 12 16.00 -0.11 -24.04
CA GLU A 12 16.23 1.34 -24.17
C GLU A 12 16.32 2.07 -22.80
N PHE A 13 16.17 1.35 -21.68
CA PHE A 13 16.02 1.92 -20.33
C PHE A 13 16.97 1.25 -19.34
N GLN A 14 17.77 2.04 -18.63
CA GLN A 14 18.82 1.54 -17.72
C GLN A 14 18.36 1.46 -16.25
N THR A 15 17.11 1.06 -16.00
CA THR A 15 16.54 0.97 -14.64
C THR A 15 16.17 -0.45 -14.31
N ILE A 16 16.81 -1.03 -13.30
CA ILE A 16 16.43 -2.33 -12.73
C ILE A 16 15.28 -2.08 -11.74
N THR A 17 14.16 -2.76 -11.93
CA THR A 17 12.96 -2.68 -11.08
C THR A 17 12.88 -3.82 -10.08
N GLN A 18 13.53 -4.96 -10.37
CA GLN A 18 13.65 -6.06 -9.42
C GLN A 18 14.96 -6.82 -9.63
N HIS A 19 15.65 -7.10 -8.53
CA HIS A 19 16.96 -7.75 -8.54
C HIS A 19 16.85 -9.28 -8.46
N PHE A 20 17.94 -9.97 -8.81
CA PHE A 20 18.08 -11.41 -8.62
C PHE A 20 17.94 -11.77 -7.13
N GLY A 21 17.27 -12.88 -6.82
CA GLY A 21 17.00 -13.33 -5.46
C GLY A 21 15.94 -12.54 -4.69
N ALA A 22 15.40 -11.45 -5.25
CA ALA A 22 14.40 -10.63 -4.59
C ALA A 22 13.07 -11.38 -4.36
N ASN A 23 12.31 -10.96 -3.34
CA ASN A 23 10.99 -11.49 -3.00
C ASN A 23 10.91 -13.03 -2.88
N PRO A 24 11.81 -13.72 -2.16
CA PRO A 24 11.82 -15.18 -2.00
C PRO A 24 10.47 -15.80 -1.67
N GLN A 25 9.68 -15.11 -0.84
CA GLN A 25 8.32 -15.48 -0.46
C GLN A 25 7.33 -15.53 -1.64
N ASN A 26 7.49 -14.67 -2.65
CA ASN A 26 6.63 -14.64 -3.82
C ASN A 26 6.99 -15.75 -4.81
N TYR A 27 8.26 -16.14 -4.88
CA TYR A 27 8.76 -17.13 -5.83
C TYR A 27 8.78 -18.56 -5.27
N ALA A 28 8.64 -18.73 -3.96
CA ALA A 28 8.51 -20.03 -3.30
C ALA A 28 7.36 -20.88 -3.87
N GLN A 29 6.26 -20.25 -4.29
CA GLN A 29 5.12 -20.94 -4.95
C GLN A 29 5.50 -21.61 -6.29
N PHE A 30 6.60 -21.18 -6.92
CA PHE A 30 7.17 -21.75 -8.14
C PHE A 30 8.35 -22.68 -7.86
N GLY A 31 8.63 -22.96 -6.58
CA GLY A 31 9.78 -23.78 -6.16
C GLY A 31 11.12 -23.07 -6.32
N LEU A 32 11.12 -21.73 -6.39
CA LEU A 32 12.31 -20.90 -6.55
C LEU A 32 12.61 -20.19 -5.22
N PRO A 33 13.89 -20.10 -4.79
CA PRO A 33 14.28 -19.41 -3.57
C PRO A 33 14.30 -17.87 -3.72
N GLY A 34 13.90 -17.32 -4.87
CA GLY A 34 13.92 -15.89 -5.16
C GLY A 34 13.65 -15.60 -6.62
N HIS A 35 13.64 -14.33 -6.96
CA HIS A 35 13.54 -13.87 -8.34
C HIS A 35 14.70 -14.40 -9.19
N GLU A 36 14.40 -15.05 -10.31
CA GLU A 36 15.39 -15.83 -11.08
C GLU A 36 16.09 -15.04 -12.19
N GLY A 37 16.06 -13.71 -12.11
CA GLY A 37 16.66 -12.85 -13.12
C GLY A 37 16.72 -11.39 -12.67
N LEU A 38 16.82 -10.49 -13.64
CA LEU A 38 16.67 -9.05 -13.44
C LEU A 38 15.42 -8.58 -14.17
N ASP A 39 14.55 -7.85 -13.46
CA ASP A 39 13.47 -7.13 -14.12
C ASP A 39 13.97 -5.73 -14.41
N ILE A 40 13.96 -5.37 -15.68
CA ILE A 40 14.45 -4.11 -16.21
C ILE A 40 13.24 -3.36 -16.74
N ARG A 41 13.07 -2.11 -16.31
CA ARG A 41 12.00 -1.23 -16.80
C ARG A 41 12.01 -1.24 -18.33
N ALA A 42 10.89 -1.62 -18.93
CA ALA A 42 10.70 -1.55 -20.36
C ALA A 42 9.19 -1.41 -20.59
N PRO A 43 8.66 -0.19 -20.77
CA PRO A 43 7.26 0.03 -21.13
C PRO A 43 6.85 -0.78 -22.37
N SER A 44 5.55 -1.00 -22.57
CA SER A 44 5.04 -1.76 -23.71
C SER A 44 5.62 -1.23 -25.03
N ASP A 45 5.98 -2.16 -25.91
CA ASP A 45 6.62 -1.96 -27.21
C ASP A 45 8.09 -1.46 -27.18
N SER A 46 8.72 -1.36 -26.00
CA SER A 46 10.15 -1.00 -25.90
C SER A 46 11.03 -2.05 -26.56
N LYS A 47 12.10 -1.64 -27.23
CA LYS A 47 13.00 -2.57 -27.91
C LYS A 47 13.78 -3.43 -26.91
N VAL A 48 13.89 -4.72 -27.22
CA VAL A 48 14.71 -5.69 -26.47
C VAL A 48 15.89 -6.14 -27.32
N PHE A 49 17.10 -6.03 -26.78
CA PHE A 49 18.36 -6.31 -27.47
C PHE A 49 19.07 -7.52 -26.86
N ALA A 50 19.74 -8.32 -27.70
CA ALA A 50 20.61 -9.40 -27.24
C ALA A 50 21.82 -8.82 -26.48
N VAL A 51 22.07 -9.29 -25.26
CA VAL A 51 23.18 -8.78 -24.42
C VAL A 51 24.56 -9.27 -24.87
N ALA A 52 24.62 -10.34 -25.66
CA ALA A 52 25.84 -10.98 -26.14
C ALA A 52 25.55 -11.74 -27.46
N PRO A 53 26.55 -11.97 -28.32
CA PRO A 53 26.37 -12.78 -29.51
C PRO A 53 26.01 -14.23 -29.16
N GLY A 54 25.21 -14.90 -29.99
CA GLY A 54 24.81 -16.29 -29.76
C GLY A 54 23.78 -16.80 -30.77
N ARG A 55 23.29 -18.02 -30.55
CA ARG A 55 22.26 -18.65 -31.37
C ARG A 55 20.93 -18.73 -30.62
N VAL A 56 19.83 -18.33 -31.24
CA VAL A 56 18.48 -18.49 -30.67
C VAL A 56 18.17 -19.98 -30.53
N LYS A 57 18.04 -20.44 -29.28
CA LYS A 57 17.76 -21.84 -28.92
C LYS A 57 16.27 -22.13 -28.91
N MET A 58 15.45 -21.16 -28.52
CA MET A 58 14.01 -21.31 -28.38
C MET A 58 13.29 -19.99 -28.56
N VAL A 59 12.10 -20.03 -29.17
CA VAL A 59 11.14 -18.92 -29.20
C VAL A 59 9.76 -19.43 -28.81
N ASN A 60 9.20 -18.89 -27.72
CA ASN A 60 7.79 -19.11 -27.38
C ASN A 60 6.98 -17.89 -27.78
N ASN A 61 5.99 -18.08 -28.65
CA ASN A 61 5.11 -17.01 -29.15
C ASN A 61 3.72 -17.00 -28.51
N ASP A 62 3.47 -17.87 -27.54
CA ASP A 62 2.19 -17.93 -26.84
C ASP A 62 2.27 -17.15 -25.52
N PRO A 63 1.44 -16.11 -25.32
CA PRO A 63 1.49 -15.27 -24.13
C PRO A 63 0.99 -15.96 -22.85
N THR A 64 0.45 -17.17 -22.92
CA THR A 64 -0.28 -17.81 -21.81
C THR A 64 0.21 -19.22 -21.42
N ASN A 65 0.97 -19.90 -22.28
CA ASN A 65 1.37 -21.29 -22.04
C ASN A 65 2.60 -21.46 -21.13
N HIS A 66 3.26 -20.38 -20.74
CA HIS A 66 4.46 -20.39 -19.91
C HIS A 66 4.51 -19.15 -19.00
N ASN A 67 5.12 -19.26 -17.82
CA ASN A 67 5.22 -18.15 -16.85
C ASN A 67 6.01 -16.94 -17.40
N TYR A 68 6.96 -17.18 -18.30
CA TYR A 68 7.67 -16.13 -19.03
C TYR A 68 6.85 -15.47 -20.15
N GLY A 69 5.66 -15.99 -20.48
CA GLY A 69 4.88 -15.54 -21.61
C GLY A 69 5.64 -15.73 -22.93
N ILE A 70 5.53 -14.74 -23.81
CA ILE A 70 6.33 -14.68 -25.02
C ILE A 70 7.79 -14.44 -24.62
N HIS A 71 8.70 -15.30 -25.05
CA HIS A 71 10.10 -15.20 -24.66
C HIS A 71 11.06 -15.80 -25.69
N VAL A 72 12.29 -15.29 -25.69
CA VAL A 72 13.40 -15.76 -26.52
C VAL A 72 14.51 -16.30 -25.63
N ARG A 73 15.07 -17.45 -25.98
CA ARG A 73 16.27 -18.01 -25.32
C ARG A 73 17.44 -18.01 -26.28
N VAL A 74 18.57 -17.46 -25.87
CA VAL A 74 19.80 -17.39 -26.68
C VAL A 74 20.90 -18.19 -26.00
N SER A 75 21.43 -19.18 -26.72
CA SER A 75 22.63 -19.93 -26.32
C SER A 75 23.87 -19.15 -26.72
N HIS A 76 24.83 -19.07 -25.82
CA HIS A 76 26.12 -18.42 -26.02
C HIS A 76 27.25 -19.44 -25.89
N ASP A 77 28.48 -18.99 -26.16
CA ASP A 77 29.68 -19.78 -25.93
C ASP A 77 29.85 -20.18 -24.44
N ASP A 78 30.73 -21.14 -24.16
CA ASP A 78 31.05 -21.65 -22.81
C ASP A 78 29.84 -22.19 -22.01
N GLY A 79 28.72 -22.48 -22.68
CA GLY A 79 27.52 -23.07 -22.05
C GLY A 79 26.57 -22.08 -21.40
N TYR A 80 26.73 -20.77 -21.64
CA TYR A 80 25.80 -19.76 -21.12
C TYR A 80 24.52 -19.67 -21.95
N GLU A 81 23.41 -19.37 -21.29
CA GLU A 81 22.11 -19.11 -21.92
C GLU A 81 21.49 -17.85 -21.31
N THR A 82 20.92 -16.97 -22.15
CA THR A 82 20.09 -15.85 -21.68
C THR A 82 18.63 -16.05 -22.07
N ILE A 83 17.71 -15.65 -21.20
CA ILE A 83 16.26 -15.68 -21.43
C ILE A 83 15.72 -14.26 -21.36
N TYR A 84 14.98 -13.85 -22.39
CA TYR A 84 14.33 -12.56 -22.51
C TYR A 84 12.82 -12.78 -22.49
N ALA A 85 12.15 -12.41 -21.41
CA ALA A 85 10.76 -12.77 -21.12
C ALA A 85 9.82 -11.57 -21.01
N HIS A 86 8.52 -11.87 -20.96
CA HIS A 86 7.41 -10.92 -20.94
C HIS A 86 7.35 -10.05 -22.20
N LEU A 87 7.68 -10.61 -23.36
CA LEU A 87 7.70 -9.89 -24.63
C LEU A 87 6.28 -9.63 -25.18
N ALA A 88 6.10 -8.58 -25.97
CA ALA A 88 4.93 -8.38 -26.83
C ALA A 88 5.04 -9.27 -28.09
N GLU A 89 6.24 -9.31 -28.68
CA GLU A 89 6.58 -10.14 -29.82
C GLU A 89 8.08 -10.49 -29.82
N ALA A 90 8.39 -11.67 -30.38
CA ALA A 90 9.74 -12.05 -30.74
C ALA A 90 9.99 -11.69 -32.22
N LEU A 91 11.13 -11.06 -32.51
CA LEU A 91 11.53 -10.63 -33.86
C LEU A 91 12.58 -11.55 -34.50
N VAL A 92 12.87 -12.68 -33.85
CA VAL A 92 13.82 -13.71 -34.28
C VAL A 92 13.15 -15.08 -34.20
N ALA A 93 13.71 -16.06 -34.92
CA ALA A 93 13.26 -17.45 -34.94
C ALA A 93 14.31 -18.40 -34.33
N GLU A 94 13.87 -19.60 -33.96
CA GLU A 94 14.79 -20.66 -33.51
C GLU A 94 15.84 -20.97 -34.58
N GLY A 95 17.11 -21.01 -34.17
CA GLY A 95 18.26 -21.25 -35.04
C GLY A 95 18.98 -19.99 -35.52
N ASP A 96 18.36 -18.81 -35.42
CA ASP A 96 18.97 -17.55 -35.85
C ASP A 96 20.26 -17.22 -35.08
N GLU A 97 21.25 -16.68 -35.78
CA GLU A 97 22.43 -16.07 -35.18
C GLU A 97 22.12 -14.62 -34.81
N VAL A 98 22.39 -14.24 -33.57
CA VAL A 98 22.22 -12.87 -33.07
C VAL A 98 23.57 -12.29 -32.67
N THR A 99 23.76 -11.01 -32.97
CA THR A 99 24.91 -10.23 -32.51
C THR A 99 24.56 -9.42 -31.25
N SER A 100 25.56 -9.04 -30.45
CA SER A 100 25.34 -8.13 -29.32
C SER A 100 24.69 -6.82 -29.80
N GLY A 101 23.64 -6.38 -29.10
CA GLY A 101 22.89 -5.16 -29.41
C GLY A 101 21.87 -5.32 -30.54
N GLN A 102 21.75 -6.51 -31.16
CA GLN A 102 20.71 -6.79 -32.14
C GLN A 102 19.34 -6.82 -31.46
N GLN A 103 18.35 -6.15 -32.04
CA GLN A 103 16.98 -6.22 -31.55
C GLN A 103 16.41 -7.61 -31.82
N ILE A 104 15.87 -8.24 -30.77
CA ILE A 104 15.33 -9.61 -30.81
C ILE A 104 13.85 -9.68 -30.45
N GLY A 105 13.26 -8.57 -29.98
CA GLY A 105 11.84 -8.50 -29.60
C GLY A 105 11.43 -7.12 -29.14
N THR A 106 10.21 -7.04 -28.62
CA THR A 106 9.68 -5.88 -27.89
C THR A 106 9.12 -6.32 -26.55
N ALA A 107 9.24 -5.49 -25.51
CA ALA A 107 8.76 -5.79 -24.16
C ALA A 107 7.26 -5.51 -24.02
N ASP A 108 6.55 -6.30 -23.19
CA ASP A 108 5.17 -6.04 -22.77
C ASP A 108 4.87 -6.75 -21.43
N ASP A 109 3.66 -7.27 -21.23
CA ASP A 109 3.17 -7.84 -19.96
C ASP A 109 2.56 -9.25 -20.19
N THR A 110 3.25 -10.09 -20.98
CA THR A 110 2.78 -11.46 -21.27
C THR A 110 3.25 -12.46 -20.22
N GLY A 111 2.54 -13.58 -20.04
CA GLY A 111 2.85 -14.56 -19.00
C GLY A 111 2.47 -14.10 -17.60
N ASN A 112 3.28 -14.45 -16.61
CA ASN A 112 3.08 -14.13 -15.20
C ASN A 112 3.82 -12.84 -14.82
N SER A 113 3.33 -11.71 -15.32
CA SER A 113 3.86 -10.38 -15.05
C SER A 113 2.73 -9.46 -14.51
N PHE A 114 3.13 -8.41 -13.78
CA PHE A 114 2.22 -7.47 -13.09
C PHE A 114 2.26 -6.06 -13.69
N GLY A 115 2.79 -5.94 -14.90
CA GLY A 115 3.03 -4.69 -15.61
C GLY A 115 4.26 -4.78 -16.52
N SER A 116 4.27 -3.99 -17.60
CA SER A 116 5.28 -4.14 -18.65
C SER A 116 6.73 -3.87 -18.20
N HIS A 117 7.59 -4.86 -18.45
CA HIS A 117 9.04 -4.83 -18.21
C HIS A 117 9.75 -5.94 -19.01
N LEU A 118 11.09 -5.93 -19.04
CA LEU A 118 11.88 -7.07 -19.52
C LEU A 118 12.37 -7.88 -18.31
N HIS A 119 12.07 -9.18 -18.28
CA HIS A 119 12.74 -10.11 -17.38
C HIS A 119 13.93 -10.77 -18.10
N LEU A 120 15.13 -10.62 -17.54
CA LEU A 120 16.39 -11.18 -18.05
C LEU A 120 16.96 -12.23 -17.10
N THR A 121 16.96 -13.49 -17.52
CA THR A 121 17.64 -14.59 -16.82
C THR A 121 18.98 -14.89 -17.46
N LEU A 122 19.99 -15.23 -16.64
CA LEU A 122 21.26 -15.81 -17.09
C LEU A 122 21.40 -17.23 -16.53
N LYS A 123 21.79 -18.18 -17.37
CA LYS A 123 22.05 -19.57 -17.02
C LYS A 123 23.43 -20.03 -17.48
N ASN A 124 23.92 -21.08 -16.83
CA ASN A 124 25.07 -21.85 -17.31
C ASN A 124 24.73 -23.35 -17.28
N ASP A 125 24.63 -23.96 -18.46
CA ASP A 125 24.24 -25.35 -18.66
C ASP A 125 25.34 -26.36 -18.25
N THR A 126 26.52 -25.90 -17.84
CA THR A 126 27.62 -26.75 -17.30
C THR A 126 27.54 -27.01 -15.79
N ALA A 127 26.55 -26.45 -15.08
CA ALA A 127 26.37 -26.68 -13.65
C ALA A 127 25.58 -27.97 -13.35
N ASP A 128 26.17 -28.88 -12.56
CA ASP A 128 25.55 -30.11 -12.05
C ASP A 128 24.79 -29.83 -10.75
N ASP A 129 23.54 -29.34 -10.83
CA ASP A 129 22.44 -29.66 -9.91
C ASP A 129 21.13 -28.99 -10.38
N ASP A 130 20.02 -29.33 -9.69
CA ASP A 130 18.62 -28.90 -9.83
C ASP A 130 18.29 -27.50 -10.44
N LYS A 131 17.03 -27.29 -10.84
CA LYS A 131 16.55 -26.18 -11.71
C LYS A 131 17.06 -24.77 -11.34
N TRP A 132 17.39 -24.51 -10.08
CA TRP A 132 17.95 -23.25 -9.59
C TRP A 132 19.48 -23.15 -9.69
N GLY A 133 20.21 -24.27 -9.50
CA GLY A 133 21.68 -24.31 -9.53
C GLY A 133 22.30 -23.92 -10.87
N LYS A 134 21.50 -23.91 -11.95
CA LYS A 134 21.90 -23.47 -13.29
C LYS A 134 21.74 -21.97 -13.53
N ILE A 135 21.04 -21.25 -12.65
CA ILE A 135 20.73 -19.82 -12.81
C ILE A 135 21.79 -18.97 -12.09
N ILE A 136 22.32 -17.96 -12.77
CA ILE A 136 23.37 -17.08 -12.27
C ILE A 136 22.82 -15.67 -12.13
N ASP A 137 23.18 -14.97 -11.05
CA ASP A 137 22.88 -13.55 -10.87
C ASP A 137 23.44 -12.71 -12.04
N PRO A 138 22.61 -12.07 -12.89
CA PRO A 138 23.09 -11.27 -14.01
C PRO A 138 23.68 -9.92 -13.58
N THR A 139 23.51 -9.50 -12.32
CA THR A 139 23.91 -8.17 -11.79
C THR A 139 25.38 -7.80 -12.08
N PRO A 140 26.37 -8.68 -11.87
CA PRO A 140 27.77 -8.35 -12.17
C PRO A 140 28.04 -8.09 -13.66
N PHE A 141 27.29 -8.74 -14.56
CA PHE A 141 27.46 -8.60 -16.00
C PHE A 141 26.90 -7.27 -16.51
N VAL A 142 25.72 -6.87 -16.01
CA VAL A 142 25.10 -5.59 -16.39
C VAL A 142 25.82 -4.37 -15.79
N ARG A 143 26.43 -4.50 -14.59
CA ARG A 143 27.20 -3.42 -13.94
C ARG A 143 28.39 -2.95 -14.77
N ARG A 144 29.05 -3.86 -15.50
CA ARG A 144 30.22 -3.54 -16.33
C ARG A 144 29.89 -2.65 -17.53
N ILE A 145 28.64 -2.69 -18.00
CA ILE A 145 28.16 -1.90 -19.14
C ILE A 145 27.88 -0.45 -18.73
N MET A 146 27.50 -0.21 -17.47
CA MET A 146 27.09 1.13 -16.99
C MET A 146 28.27 2.08 -16.66
N GLY A 147 29.51 1.60 -16.56
CA GLY A 147 30.70 2.44 -16.40
C GLY A 147 30.82 3.25 -15.09
N TRP A 148 30.06 2.89 -14.03
CA TRP A 148 30.10 3.59 -12.75
C TRP A 148 31.20 3.03 -11.84
N GLU A 149 32.30 3.76 -11.70
CA GLU A 149 33.33 3.46 -10.69
C GLU A 149 32.94 4.05 -9.34
N ARG A 150 33.10 3.26 -8.26
CA ARG A 150 32.86 3.72 -6.90
C ARG A 150 33.88 4.82 -6.54
N PRO A 151 33.42 6.02 -6.13
CA PRO A 151 34.33 7.13 -5.91
C PRO A 151 35.17 6.95 -4.63
N SER A 152 36.37 7.53 -4.62
CA SER A 152 37.26 7.59 -3.46
C SER A 152 37.09 8.89 -2.66
N GLY A 153 37.30 8.81 -1.34
CA GLY A 153 37.15 9.94 -0.42
C GLY A 153 38.28 10.98 -0.52
N PRO A 154 38.21 12.07 0.28
CA PRO A 154 37.25 12.35 1.35
C PRO A 154 35.83 12.65 0.84
N PHE A 155 34.82 12.44 1.69
CA PHE A 155 33.40 12.60 1.36
C PHE A 155 32.74 13.69 2.21
N THR A 156 31.75 14.35 1.61
CA THR A 156 30.75 15.18 2.29
C THR A 156 29.45 14.41 2.32
N GLU A 157 28.89 14.21 3.51
CA GLU A 157 27.59 13.54 3.69
C GLU A 157 26.44 14.54 3.55
N GLY A 158 25.29 14.04 3.12
CA GLY A 158 24.07 14.81 3.08
C GLY A 158 22.95 14.10 2.33
N TRP A 159 21.95 14.86 1.93
CA TRP A 159 20.74 14.39 1.31
C TRP A 159 20.55 15.04 -0.05
N VAL A 160 20.24 14.24 -1.06
CA VAL A 160 19.94 14.70 -2.42
C VAL A 160 18.52 14.34 -2.79
N TYR A 161 17.88 15.18 -3.60
CA TYR A 161 16.51 14.92 -4.05
C TYR A 161 16.48 13.73 -5.03
N ASN A 162 15.60 12.76 -4.82
CA ASN A 162 15.56 11.49 -5.57
C ASN A 162 15.50 11.71 -7.10
N LYS A 163 14.76 12.73 -7.56
CA LYS A 163 14.64 13.03 -9.01
C LYS A 163 15.93 13.61 -9.62
N GLY A 164 16.88 14.04 -8.80
CA GLY A 164 18.15 14.60 -9.26
C GLY A 164 19.24 13.54 -9.46
N ILE A 165 18.96 12.26 -9.19
CA ILE A 165 19.92 11.17 -9.28
C ILE A 165 19.31 9.95 -9.98
N VAL A 166 20.16 9.17 -10.64
CA VAL A 166 19.83 7.82 -11.10
C VAL A 166 20.57 6.87 -10.17
N SER A 167 19.84 6.07 -9.39
CA SER A 167 20.42 5.17 -8.38
C SER A 167 20.52 3.73 -8.89
N ASN A 168 21.55 3.02 -8.44
CA ASN A 168 21.76 1.58 -8.61
C ASN A 168 22.29 1.02 -7.29
N ASP A 169 21.38 0.85 -6.34
CA ASP A 169 21.63 0.32 -4.99
C ASP A 169 22.62 1.19 -4.19
N THR A 170 23.90 0.84 -4.15
CA THR A 170 24.91 1.55 -3.33
C THR A 170 25.59 2.73 -4.03
N LEU A 171 25.31 2.96 -5.32
CA LEU A 171 25.85 4.08 -6.10
C LEU A 171 24.72 4.81 -6.82
N ALA A 172 24.89 6.11 -7.02
CA ALA A 172 24.02 6.90 -7.87
C ALA A 172 24.84 7.85 -8.74
N GLN A 173 24.32 8.21 -9.92
CA GLN A 173 24.88 9.27 -10.74
C GLN A 173 23.96 10.49 -10.73
N VAL A 174 24.54 11.66 -10.52
CA VAL A 174 23.80 12.92 -10.54
C VAL A 174 23.36 13.26 -11.96
N SER A 175 22.11 13.66 -12.12
CA SER A 175 21.53 14.04 -13.42
C SER A 175 22.25 15.26 -14.03
N PRO A 176 22.22 15.46 -15.36
CA PRO A 176 23.01 16.51 -16.03
C PRO A 176 22.85 17.94 -15.50
N GLY A 177 21.69 18.28 -14.91
CA GLY A 177 21.42 19.59 -14.30
C GLY A 177 22.04 19.83 -12.92
N GLY A 178 22.71 18.82 -12.35
CA GLY A 178 23.18 18.84 -10.96
C GLY A 178 22.06 18.59 -9.94
N VAL A 179 22.43 18.42 -8.68
CA VAL A 179 21.47 18.26 -7.57
C VAL A 179 21.97 18.97 -6.32
N ASN A 180 21.06 19.58 -5.57
CA ASN A 180 21.39 20.20 -4.29
C ASN A 180 21.65 19.11 -3.23
N LEU A 181 22.82 19.19 -2.59
CA LEU A 181 23.15 18.44 -1.38
C LEU A 181 22.70 19.24 -0.16
N ARG A 182 21.94 18.62 0.74
CA ARG A 182 21.35 19.27 1.92
C ARG A 182 21.71 18.54 3.21
N ALA A 183 21.72 19.25 4.33
CA ALA A 183 22.04 18.68 5.64
C ALA A 183 20.95 17.73 6.17
N GLU A 184 19.71 17.90 5.72
CA GLU A 184 18.54 17.13 6.15
C GLU A 184 17.61 16.79 4.95
N PRO A 185 16.76 15.75 5.04
CA PRO A 185 15.89 15.28 3.95
C PRO A 185 14.68 16.19 3.71
N SER A 186 14.93 17.47 3.44
CA SER A 186 13.90 18.51 3.28
C SER A 186 14.26 19.48 2.16
N ALA A 187 13.27 19.88 1.35
CA ALA A 187 13.46 20.90 0.32
C ALA A 187 13.80 22.29 0.91
N LYS A 188 13.42 22.51 2.17
CA LYS A 188 13.76 23.71 2.97
C LYS A 188 15.01 23.53 3.82
N GLY A 189 15.58 22.33 3.85
CA GLY A 189 16.76 22.04 4.65
C GLY A 189 17.98 22.80 4.18
N GLU A 190 18.90 23.05 5.10
CA GLU A 190 20.11 23.82 4.84
C GLU A 190 20.85 23.26 3.61
N LEU A 191 21.15 24.15 2.66
CA LEU A 191 21.89 23.81 1.44
C LEU A 191 23.37 23.71 1.79
N ILE A 192 23.95 22.52 1.64
CA ILE A 192 25.39 22.31 1.80
C ILE A 192 26.11 22.83 0.56
N ASP A 193 25.76 22.30 -0.62
CA ASP A 193 26.29 22.77 -1.92
C ASP A 193 25.50 22.18 -3.10
N LEU A 194 25.86 22.55 -4.33
CA LEU A 194 25.41 21.91 -5.57
C LEU A 194 26.39 20.81 -5.99
N VAL A 195 25.90 19.58 -6.14
CA VAL A 195 26.65 18.49 -6.76
C VAL A 195 26.54 18.59 -8.29
N PRO A 196 27.65 18.66 -9.03
CA PRO A 196 27.62 18.74 -10.49
C PRO A 196 26.99 17.52 -11.15
N GLY A 197 26.32 17.72 -12.28
CA GLY A 197 25.79 16.64 -13.10
C GLY A 197 26.89 15.71 -13.61
N GLY A 198 26.59 14.41 -13.67
CA GLY A 198 27.53 13.35 -14.05
C GLY A 198 28.37 12.79 -12.89
N THR A 199 28.35 13.42 -11.71
CA THR A 199 29.08 12.94 -10.52
C THR A 199 28.52 11.61 -10.03
N VAL A 200 29.38 10.61 -9.82
CA VAL A 200 29.02 9.36 -9.13
C VAL A 200 29.15 9.58 -7.62
N ILE A 201 28.10 9.23 -6.88
CA ILE A 201 27.96 9.38 -5.44
C ILE A 201 27.59 8.04 -4.81
N ILE A 202 27.84 7.87 -3.52
CA ILE A 202 27.54 6.63 -2.79
C ILE A 202 26.21 6.82 -2.06
N VAL A 203 25.26 5.92 -2.24
CA VAL A 203 24.02 5.89 -1.46
C VAL A 203 24.32 5.19 -0.13
N THR A 204 23.98 5.82 0.98
CA THR A 204 24.37 5.37 2.33
C THR A 204 23.23 4.77 3.14
N GLY A 205 22.01 4.76 2.59
CA GLY A 205 20.83 4.23 3.26
C GLY A 205 19.56 4.44 2.44
N ASP A 206 18.44 4.03 3.02
CA ASP A 206 17.14 4.10 2.35
C ASP A 206 16.66 5.55 2.17
N PRO A 207 15.97 5.85 1.06
CA PRO A 207 15.39 7.18 0.86
C PRO A 207 14.35 7.54 1.93
N HIS A 208 14.42 8.77 2.43
CA HIS A 208 13.41 9.37 3.30
C HIS A 208 12.50 10.30 2.47
N ILE A 209 11.26 9.85 2.20
CA ILE A 209 10.29 10.54 1.34
C ILE A 209 10.85 10.77 -0.08
N ASN A 210 11.35 11.98 -0.37
CA ASN A 210 11.87 12.38 -1.68
C ASN A 210 13.38 12.65 -1.65
N PHE A 211 14.07 12.27 -0.58
CA PHE A 211 15.50 12.52 -0.42
C PHE A 211 16.26 11.22 -0.12
N THR A 212 17.38 11.02 -0.80
CA THR A 212 18.28 9.88 -0.62
C THR A 212 19.51 10.32 0.18
N PRO A 213 19.90 9.60 1.24
CA PRO A 213 21.12 9.87 1.97
C PRO A 213 22.33 9.42 1.16
N VAL A 214 23.34 10.28 1.03
CA VAL A 214 24.49 10.06 0.15
C VAL A 214 25.81 10.55 0.73
N LYS A 215 26.90 9.94 0.24
CA LYS A 215 28.29 10.42 0.34
C LYS A 215 28.72 10.95 -1.01
N VAL A 216 29.07 12.24 -1.05
CA VAL A 216 29.55 12.93 -2.25
C VAL A 216 31.05 13.16 -2.12
N PRO A 217 31.89 12.89 -3.13
CA PRO A 217 33.31 13.22 -3.07
C PRO A 217 33.48 14.72 -2.85
N THR A 218 34.13 15.14 -1.76
CA THR A 218 34.23 16.57 -1.40
C THR A 218 34.87 17.40 -2.52
N ARG A 219 35.79 16.79 -3.29
CA ARG A 219 36.43 17.38 -4.48
C ARG A 219 35.47 17.75 -5.62
N ALA A 220 34.25 17.20 -5.64
CA ALA A 220 33.25 17.47 -6.66
C ALA A 220 32.39 18.70 -6.34
N LEU A 221 32.44 19.22 -5.11
CA LEU A 221 31.64 20.35 -4.64
C LEU A 221 32.31 21.69 -5.01
N LYS A 222 31.51 22.74 -5.29
CA LYS A 222 31.99 24.06 -5.72
C LYS A 222 32.44 24.94 -4.55
N ASN A 223 31.71 24.90 -3.44
CA ASN A 223 31.96 25.59 -2.19
C ASN A 223 31.87 24.57 -1.03
N PRO A 224 32.80 23.59 -0.95
CA PRO A 224 32.74 22.58 0.09
C PRO A 224 32.83 23.26 1.47
N PRO A 225 31.98 22.90 2.45
CA PRO A 225 32.17 23.36 3.82
C PRO A 225 33.56 22.94 4.32
N ALA A 226 34.17 23.74 5.19
CA ALA A 226 35.43 23.37 5.82
C ALA A 226 35.27 21.98 6.48
N PRO A 227 36.28 21.09 6.39
CA PRO A 227 36.20 19.78 7.05
C PRO A 227 35.85 19.99 8.53
N PRO A 228 34.91 19.22 9.11
CA PRO A 228 34.43 19.48 10.45
C PRO A 228 35.59 19.43 11.44
N VAL A 229 35.75 20.50 12.22
CA VAL A 229 36.50 20.44 13.48
C VAL A 229 35.60 19.68 14.45
N GLU A 230 36.05 18.50 14.90
CA GLU A 230 35.38 17.77 15.97
C GLU A 230 35.38 18.61 17.24
N ASN A 231 34.21 19.19 17.56
CA ASN A 231 33.83 19.54 18.92
C ASN A 231 32.31 19.43 19.11
N PRO A 232 31.86 18.93 20.27
CA PRO A 232 30.52 18.40 20.48
C PRO A 232 29.50 19.49 20.87
N GLN A 233 28.27 19.39 20.36
CA GLN A 233 27.12 20.24 20.69
C GLN A 233 25.80 19.42 20.61
N PRO A 234 24.69 19.86 21.23
CA PRO A 234 24.25 19.53 22.59
C PRO A 234 23.00 18.60 22.64
N LYS A 235 22.69 18.09 23.85
CA LYS A 235 21.67 17.06 24.18
C LYS A 235 20.21 17.58 24.17
N PRO A 236 19.20 16.75 23.80
CA PRO A 236 18.23 16.23 24.80
C PRO A 236 17.59 14.84 24.46
N PRO A 237 16.83 14.14 25.35
CA PRO A 237 16.98 13.86 26.79
C PRO A 237 17.62 12.45 27.05
N GLN A 238 17.88 12.12 28.31
CA GLN A 238 18.87 11.12 28.78
C GLN A 238 18.48 9.63 28.64
N THR A 239 19.42 8.83 28.09
CA THR A 239 19.73 7.45 28.53
C THR A 239 21.24 7.39 28.87
N ALA A 240 21.64 6.51 29.80
CA ALA A 240 22.95 6.55 30.48
C ALA A 240 24.18 6.45 29.55
N ALA A 241 25.26 7.20 29.85
CA ALA A 241 26.47 7.34 29.02
C ALA A 241 27.42 6.15 29.09
N THR A 242 27.38 5.40 30.20
CA THR A 242 28.18 4.20 30.46
C THR A 242 27.25 3.02 30.72
N ILE A 243 27.73 1.82 30.41
CA ILE A 243 27.02 0.56 30.58
C ILE A 243 27.81 -0.32 31.53
N ASP A 244 27.15 -0.76 32.60
CA ASP A 244 27.70 -1.74 33.51
C ASP A 244 27.37 -3.15 33.03
N GLY A 245 28.30 -4.08 33.20
CA GLY A 245 28.10 -5.47 32.88
C GLY A 245 29.29 -6.34 33.30
N TRP A 246 29.35 -7.54 32.74
CA TRP A 246 30.31 -8.57 33.11
C TRP A 246 31.07 -9.03 31.87
N GLY A 247 32.39 -8.81 31.87
CA GLY A 247 33.30 -9.23 30.80
C GLY A 247 33.98 -10.55 31.17
N PHE A 248 34.19 -11.43 30.20
CA PHE A 248 34.90 -12.69 30.44
C PHE A 248 36.37 -12.40 30.74
N ALA A 249 36.84 -12.79 31.93
CA ALA A 249 38.11 -12.32 32.49
C ALA A 249 39.33 -12.69 31.63
N ASP A 250 39.32 -13.88 31.00
CA ASP A 250 40.46 -14.35 30.18
C ASP A 250 40.69 -13.54 28.89
N TYR A 251 39.72 -12.71 28.47
CA TYR A 251 39.86 -11.81 27.32
C TYR A 251 40.20 -10.37 27.72
N LEU A 252 40.51 -10.14 28.99
CA LEU A 252 40.83 -8.83 29.57
C LEU A 252 42.23 -8.83 30.18
N THR A 253 43.04 -7.85 29.77
CA THR A 253 44.34 -7.60 30.42
C THR A 253 44.17 -6.50 31.46
N VAL A 254 44.10 -6.86 32.74
CA VAL A 254 43.86 -5.91 33.85
C VAL A 254 45.16 -5.17 34.22
N ILE A 255 45.08 -3.85 34.32
CA ILE A 255 46.16 -2.95 34.74
C ILE A 255 45.57 -1.93 35.73
N GLY A 256 45.73 -2.19 37.03
CA GLY A 256 45.15 -1.36 38.08
C GLY A 256 43.62 -1.45 38.09
N ASP A 257 42.95 -0.31 37.99
CA ASP A 257 41.49 -0.18 37.92
C ASP A 257 40.93 -0.19 36.48
N GLN A 258 41.79 -0.41 35.49
CA GLN A 258 41.42 -0.52 34.08
C GLN A 258 41.73 -1.91 33.53
N ALA A 259 41.06 -2.29 32.45
CA ALA A 259 41.35 -3.48 31.67
C ALA A 259 41.33 -3.16 30.17
N ILE A 260 42.24 -3.78 29.42
CA ILE A 260 42.28 -3.67 27.97
C ILE A 260 41.60 -4.89 27.36
N VAL A 261 40.64 -4.64 26.47
CA VAL A 261 39.88 -5.67 25.75
C VAL A 261 40.75 -6.30 24.67
N GLY A 262 40.74 -7.63 24.55
CA GLY A 262 41.44 -8.37 23.51
C GLY A 262 41.10 -7.87 22.08
N GLU A 263 41.97 -8.18 21.12
CA GLU A 263 41.94 -7.61 19.76
C GLU A 263 40.58 -7.75 19.03
N TYR A 264 39.84 -8.81 19.30
CA TYR A 264 38.59 -9.13 18.60
C TYR A 264 37.32 -8.64 19.31
N GLY A 265 37.46 -8.00 20.48
CA GLY A 265 36.33 -7.56 21.31
C GLY A 265 35.83 -8.65 22.25
N ILE A 266 34.92 -8.28 23.16
CA ILE A 266 34.32 -9.20 24.14
C ILE A 266 32.82 -8.99 24.26
N ASN A 267 32.08 -10.05 24.52
CA ASN A 267 30.65 -9.94 24.83
C ASN A 267 30.48 -9.49 26.29
N LEU A 268 29.79 -8.38 26.50
CA LEU A 268 29.42 -7.87 27.81
C LEU A 268 28.11 -8.52 28.26
N ARG A 269 28.08 -9.15 29.43
CA ARG A 269 26.91 -9.88 29.93
C ARG A 269 26.22 -9.13 31.07
N ALA A 270 24.90 -9.27 31.18
CA ALA A 270 24.14 -8.63 32.27
C ALA A 270 24.41 -9.24 33.66
N GLN A 271 24.91 -10.47 33.71
CA GLN A 271 25.27 -11.20 34.94
C GLN A 271 26.54 -12.06 34.70
N PRO A 272 27.28 -12.49 35.73
CA PRO A 272 28.51 -13.29 35.60
C PRO A 272 28.23 -14.77 35.24
N ASP A 273 27.54 -14.98 34.12
CA ASP A 273 27.14 -16.28 33.59
C ASP A 273 27.23 -16.30 32.06
N ARG A 274 27.73 -17.39 31.48
CA ARG A 274 27.86 -17.59 30.02
C ARG A 274 26.54 -17.52 29.27
N ASN A 275 25.45 -17.91 29.91
CA ASN A 275 24.12 -17.91 29.32
C ASN A 275 23.32 -16.63 29.62
N ALA A 276 23.87 -15.72 30.43
CA ALA A 276 23.21 -14.44 30.70
C ALA A 276 23.08 -13.60 29.43
N THR A 277 22.08 -12.72 29.41
CA THR A 277 21.82 -11.81 28.30
C THR A 277 23.09 -11.10 27.87
N ASN A 278 23.43 -11.25 26.59
CA ASN A 278 24.50 -10.50 25.98
C ASN A 278 24.03 -9.06 25.80
N ILE A 279 24.57 -8.14 26.59
CA ILE A 279 24.33 -6.71 26.48
C ILE A 279 24.88 -6.18 25.15
N GLY A 280 25.96 -6.77 24.62
CA GLY A 280 26.52 -6.38 23.34
C GLY A 280 28.02 -6.65 23.28
N LEU A 281 28.60 -6.43 22.09
CA LEU A 281 30.03 -6.65 21.89
C LEU A 281 30.80 -5.35 22.15
N VAL A 282 31.71 -5.37 23.12
CA VAL A 282 32.71 -4.30 23.31
C VAL A 282 33.73 -4.38 22.18
N ASN A 283 34.10 -3.24 21.61
CA ASN A 283 35.14 -3.16 20.57
C ASN A 283 36.48 -3.70 21.10
N GLY A 284 37.21 -4.38 20.23
CA GLY A 284 38.54 -4.88 20.56
C GLY A 284 39.54 -3.75 20.75
N ARG A 285 40.50 -3.96 21.65
CA ARG A 285 41.50 -2.97 22.08
C ARG A 285 40.94 -1.76 22.85
N SER A 286 39.64 -1.72 23.14
CA SER A 286 39.05 -0.69 24.01
C SER A 286 39.59 -0.80 25.45
N THR A 287 39.67 0.34 26.15
CA THR A 287 40.03 0.39 27.58
C THR A 287 38.75 0.55 28.39
N ILE A 288 38.54 -0.34 29.36
CA ILE A 288 37.32 -0.39 30.18
C ILE A 288 37.67 -0.38 31.68
N THR A 289 36.75 0.09 32.52
CA THR A 289 37.01 0.22 33.96
C THR A 289 36.55 -1.01 34.73
N VAL A 290 37.39 -1.53 35.62
CA VAL A 290 37.06 -2.67 36.50
C VAL A 290 36.35 -2.16 37.75
N ARG A 291 35.20 -2.75 38.08
CA ARG A 291 34.27 -2.23 39.11
C ARG A 291 34.23 -3.03 40.40
N GLY A 292 34.98 -4.12 40.50
CA GLY A 292 35.03 -4.97 41.68
C GLY A 292 35.77 -6.28 41.42
N ASP A 293 35.69 -7.17 42.41
CA ASP A 293 36.36 -8.47 42.36
C ASP A 293 35.72 -9.43 41.35
N GLN A 294 36.54 -10.31 40.78
CA GLN A 294 36.10 -11.31 39.82
C GLN A 294 35.13 -12.31 40.47
N VAL A 295 34.03 -12.60 39.77
CA VAL A 295 33.05 -13.62 40.17
C VAL A 295 33.06 -14.73 39.13
N ARG A 296 33.54 -15.91 39.54
CA ARG A 296 33.79 -17.05 38.64
C ARG A 296 34.74 -16.65 37.50
N GLU A 297 34.31 -16.79 36.26
CA GLU A 297 35.07 -16.50 35.03
C GLU A 297 34.77 -15.10 34.45
N TYR A 298 34.05 -14.26 35.21
CA TYR A 298 33.60 -12.95 34.79
C TYR A 298 34.08 -11.84 35.73
N LEU A 299 34.52 -10.73 35.15
CA LEU A 299 34.94 -9.52 35.86
C LEU A 299 33.85 -8.44 35.70
N PRO A 300 33.41 -7.77 36.77
CA PRO A 300 32.47 -6.67 36.67
C PRO A 300 33.17 -5.45 36.10
N VAL A 301 32.63 -4.91 35.01
CA VAL A 301 33.26 -3.83 34.24
C VAL A 301 32.23 -2.78 33.84
N GLN A 302 32.70 -1.53 33.71
CA GLN A 302 31.94 -0.43 33.17
C GLN A 302 32.55 0.01 31.85
N VAL A 303 31.71 0.11 30.82
CA VAL A 303 32.12 0.38 29.43
C VAL A 303 31.44 1.66 28.95
N GLN A 304 32.17 2.52 28.23
CA GLN A 304 31.55 3.67 27.58
C GLN A 304 30.63 3.16 26.46
N ARG A 305 29.43 3.72 26.34
CA ARG A 305 28.49 3.25 25.30
C ARG A 305 29.07 3.38 23.88
N SER A 306 29.94 4.36 23.65
CA SER A 306 30.65 4.56 22.38
C SER A 306 31.64 3.43 22.02
N ASP A 307 32.10 2.67 23.03
CA ASP A 307 33.01 1.53 22.82
C ASP A 307 32.27 0.21 22.58
N MET A 308 30.93 0.24 22.58
CA MET A 308 30.10 -0.92 22.28
C MET A 308 29.66 -0.92 20.81
N ARG A 309 29.54 -2.11 20.22
CA ARG A 309 28.92 -2.31 18.91
C ARG A 309 27.42 -2.44 19.07
N GLU A 310 26.68 -1.56 18.39
CA GLU A 310 25.23 -1.61 18.32
C GLU A 310 24.75 -2.79 17.43
N PRO A 311 23.59 -3.41 17.72
CA PRO A 311 22.63 -3.03 18.77
C PRO A 311 22.98 -3.57 20.18
N LEU A 312 22.63 -2.81 21.23
CA LEU A 312 22.81 -3.18 22.64
C LEU A 312 21.53 -3.70 23.31
N ASN A 313 21.68 -4.60 24.28
CA ASN A 313 20.63 -5.33 24.97
C ASN A 313 20.66 -5.01 26.48
N LEU A 314 20.31 -3.77 26.84
CA LEU A 314 20.30 -3.29 28.23
C LEU A 314 18.97 -3.62 28.90
N PRO A 315 18.95 -4.23 30.10
CA PRO A 315 17.72 -4.41 30.85
C PRO A 315 17.33 -3.11 31.58
N ASP A 316 16.13 -2.58 31.32
CA ASP A 316 15.50 -1.53 32.14
C ASP A 316 14.75 -2.17 33.32
N LEU A 317 15.02 -1.80 34.58
CA LEU A 317 14.26 -2.28 35.76
C LEU A 317 14.39 -1.31 36.98
N PRO A 318 13.47 -1.27 37.99
CA PRO A 318 12.02 -1.60 38.05
C PRO A 318 11.22 -0.59 38.98
N PRO A 319 9.91 -0.73 39.35
CA PRO A 319 9.02 -1.89 39.33
C PRO A 319 8.06 -1.94 38.13
N PRO A 320 7.89 -3.12 37.51
CA PRO A 320 6.71 -3.39 36.70
C PRO A 320 5.54 -3.79 37.62
N ASP A 321 4.36 -3.24 37.34
CA ASP A 321 3.12 -3.96 37.62
C ASP A 321 3.19 -5.32 36.91
N GLU A 322 2.71 -6.36 37.58
CA GLU A 322 2.76 -7.74 37.12
C GLU A 322 2.34 -7.88 35.65
N LYS A 323 3.18 -8.54 34.84
CA LYS A 323 2.75 -9.05 33.54
C LYS A 323 1.52 -9.95 33.76
N PRO A 324 0.46 -9.86 32.94
CA PRO A 324 -0.73 -10.68 33.13
C PRO A 324 -0.35 -12.16 33.15
N ILE A 325 -0.72 -12.82 34.24
CA ILE A 325 -0.71 -14.28 34.41
C ILE A 325 -2.05 -14.79 33.85
N HIS A 326 -2.32 -14.53 32.58
CA HIS A 326 -3.57 -14.91 31.93
C HIS A 326 -3.28 -15.71 30.66
N ASP A 327 -4.15 -16.68 30.36
CA ASP A 327 -4.11 -17.41 29.11
C ASP A 327 -4.18 -16.41 27.94
N THR A 328 -3.34 -16.60 26.92
CA THR A 328 -3.28 -15.68 25.77
C THR A 328 -3.59 -16.44 24.49
N THR A 329 -4.40 -15.86 23.61
CA THR A 329 -4.74 -16.41 22.31
C THR A 329 -3.77 -15.91 21.23
N PRO A 330 -3.12 -16.80 20.45
CA PRO A 330 -2.32 -16.41 19.30
C PRO A 330 -3.19 -16.07 18.08
N GLY A 331 -2.74 -15.11 17.29
CA GLY A 331 -3.33 -14.79 15.99
C GLY A 331 -2.55 -13.75 15.22
N TRP A 332 -3.21 -13.12 14.25
CA TRP A 332 -2.59 -12.19 13.30
C TRP A 332 -3.36 -10.87 13.28
N GLY A 333 -2.66 -9.78 13.61
CA GLY A 333 -3.18 -8.42 13.58
C GLY A 333 -2.69 -7.64 12.37
N PHE A 334 -3.49 -6.72 11.83
CA PHE A 334 -3.10 -5.96 10.64
C PHE A 334 -1.98 -4.98 10.95
N SER A 335 -0.83 -5.09 10.28
CA SER A 335 0.43 -4.43 10.66
C SER A 335 0.35 -2.92 10.70
N THR A 336 -0.43 -2.30 9.81
CA THR A 336 -0.60 -0.84 9.78
C THR A 336 -1.42 -0.28 10.95
N GLN A 337 -2.08 -1.15 11.73
CA GLN A 337 -2.84 -0.80 12.93
C GLN A 337 -2.08 -1.19 14.20
N LEU A 338 -0.79 -1.52 14.09
CA LEU A 338 0.09 -1.89 15.19
C LEU A 338 1.23 -0.90 15.27
N THR A 339 1.38 -0.26 16.42
CA THR A 339 2.62 0.48 16.73
C THR A 339 3.55 -0.49 17.44
N VAL A 340 4.45 -1.12 16.68
CA VAL A 340 5.36 -2.14 17.20
C VAL A 340 6.52 -1.47 17.95
N ALA A 341 6.76 -1.93 19.16
CA ALA A 341 7.87 -1.53 20.01
C ALA A 341 8.54 -2.80 20.58
N GLY A 342 9.47 -3.38 19.82
CA GLY A 342 10.14 -4.63 20.22
C GLY A 342 9.21 -5.85 20.10
N ASP A 343 9.05 -6.58 21.21
CA ASP A 343 8.20 -7.77 21.32
C ASP A 343 6.77 -7.44 21.75
N THR A 344 6.42 -6.16 21.87
CA THR A 344 5.03 -5.72 22.06
C THR A 344 4.60 -4.77 20.96
N ALA A 345 3.29 -4.66 20.79
CA ALA A 345 2.69 -3.65 19.94
C ALA A 345 1.49 -3.05 20.65
N VAL A 346 1.28 -1.75 20.45
CA VAL A 346 0.04 -1.10 20.87
C VAL A 346 -0.92 -1.13 19.69
N ILE A 347 -2.12 -1.66 19.92
CA ILE A 347 -3.19 -1.61 18.94
C ILE A 347 -3.58 -0.15 18.72
N GLY A 348 -3.66 0.25 17.45
CA GLY A 348 -4.07 1.58 17.05
C GLY A 348 -5.45 1.98 17.56
N THR A 349 -5.79 3.24 17.39
CA THR A 349 -6.95 3.93 18.00
C THR A 349 -8.33 3.30 17.77
N TYR A 350 -8.45 2.31 16.87
CA TYR A 350 -9.73 1.70 16.49
C TYR A 350 -9.83 0.19 16.80
N GLY A 351 -8.79 -0.41 17.37
CA GLY A 351 -8.74 -1.85 17.61
C GLY A 351 -8.48 -2.66 16.32
N ILE A 352 -8.37 -3.99 16.44
CA ILE A 352 -8.13 -4.89 15.29
C ILE A 352 -8.92 -6.19 15.41
N ASN A 353 -9.24 -6.81 14.26
CA ASN A 353 -9.68 -8.21 14.24
C ASN A 353 -8.46 -9.13 14.29
N LEU A 354 -8.45 -10.05 15.24
CA LEU A 354 -7.43 -11.09 15.36
C LEU A 354 -7.80 -12.24 14.42
N ARG A 355 -6.90 -12.58 13.48
CA ARG A 355 -7.11 -13.64 12.49
C ARG A 355 -6.33 -14.90 12.84
N ASP A 356 -6.83 -16.06 12.45
CA ASP A 356 -6.11 -17.33 12.65
C ASP A 356 -4.91 -17.51 11.69
N LYS A 357 -4.88 -16.79 10.56
CA LYS A 357 -3.83 -16.82 9.54
C LYS A 357 -3.51 -15.40 9.01
N PRO A 358 -2.30 -15.14 8.47
CA PRO A 358 -1.87 -13.83 7.98
C PRO A 358 -2.46 -13.45 6.62
N ASN A 359 -3.78 -13.51 6.48
CA ASN A 359 -4.46 -13.09 5.26
C ASN A 359 -5.87 -12.60 5.55
N ARG A 360 -6.43 -11.85 4.59
CA ARG A 360 -7.71 -11.13 4.75
C ARG A 360 -8.95 -12.02 4.86
N ILE A 361 -8.90 -13.24 4.31
CA ILE A 361 -10.02 -14.20 4.30
C ILE A 361 -9.96 -15.23 5.44
N ALA A 362 -8.92 -15.15 6.28
CA ALA A 362 -8.72 -15.99 7.45
C ALA A 362 -9.86 -15.82 8.47
N ALA A 363 -10.12 -16.85 9.28
CA ALA A 363 -11.20 -16.81 10.26
C ALA A 363 -10.94 -15.70 11.29
N ASN A 364 -11.97 -14.92 11.61
CA ASN A 364 -11.90 -13.98 12.72
C ASN A 364 -12.05 -14.76 14.02
N ILE A 365 -11.00 -14.76 14.85
CA ILE A 365 -10.95 -15.51 16.11
C ILE A 365 -11.13 -14.60 17.34
N GLY A 366 -11.25 -13.29 17.14
CA GLY A 366 -11.68 -12.36 18.17
C GLY A 366 -11.38 -10.92 17.82
N PHE A 367 -11.91 -9.99 18.60
CA PHE A 367 -11.64 -8.56 18.45
C PHE A 367 -10.75 -8.06 19.59
N VAL A 368 -9.71 -7.31 19.23
CA VAL A 368 -8.77 -6.68 20.17
C VAL A 368 -9.06 -5.19 20.25
N PRO A 369 -9.42 -4.64 21.42
CA PRO A 369 -9.69 -3.22 21.59
C PRO A 369 -8.52 -2.28 21.24
N ALA A 370 -8.86 -1.01 21.02
CA ALA A 370 -7.88 0.04 20.75
C ALA A 370 -7.02 0.35 21.97
N GLY A 371 -5.75 0.72 21.74
CA GLY A 371 -4.81 1.05 22.82
C GLY A 371 -4.37 -0.16 23.65
N THR A 372 -4.87 -1.36 23.35
CA THR A 372 -4.45 -2.60 23.98
C THR A 372 -2.99 -2.89 23.64
N GLU A 373 -2.20 -3.24 24.64
CA GLU A 373 -0.87 -3.79 24.44
C GLU A 373 -0.98 -5.29 24.13
N VAL A 374 -0.35 -5.73 23.05
CA VAL A 374 -0.31 -7.13 22.60
C VAL A 374 1.13 -7.57 22.44
N ILE A 375 1.37 -8.87 22.55
CA ILE A 375 2.72 -9.42 22.38
C ILE A 375 2.93 -9.72 20.90
N VAL A 376 3.95 -9.14 20.27
CA VAL A 376 4.38 -9.49 18.92
C VAL A 376 5.25 -10.73 18.98
N THR A 377 4.80 -11.81 18.35
CA THR A 377 5.46 -13.11 18.43
C THR A 377 6.35 -13.44 17.23
N GLY A 378 6.51 -12.51 16.29
CA GLY A 378 7.30 -12.72 15.10
C GLY A 378 7.21 -11.58 14.09
N PRO A 379 7.99 -11.68 12.99
CA PRO A 379 7.97 -10.67 11.93
C PRO A 379 6.64 -10.68 11.17
N ALA A 380 6.28 -9.54 10.60
CA ALA A 380 5.09 -9.43 9.76
C ALA A 380 5.16 -10.34 8.53
N VAL A 381 4.03 -10.95 8.18
CA VAL A 381 3.80 -11.76 6.99
C VAL A 381 2.74 -11.05 6.15
N GLY A 382 3.19 -10.45 5.04
CA GLY A 382 2.33 -9.58 4.23
C GLY A 382 1.91 -8.35 5.02
N GLU A 383 0.61 -8.09 5.09
CA GLU A 383 0.04 -6.96 5.84
C GLU A 383 -0.32 -7.31 7.29
N TYR A 384 0.13 -8.47 7.79
CA TYR A 384 -0.25 -8.98 9.11
C TYR A 384 0.97 -9.26 9.99
N THR A 385 0.91 -8.83 11.25
CA THR A 385 1.91 -9.12 12.29
C THR A 385 1.36 -10.21 13.22
N PRO A 386 2.12 -11.28 13.50
CA PRO A 386 1.69 -12.31 14.45
C PRO A 386 1.75 -11.75 15.86
N ILE A 387 0.64 -11.87 16.59
CA ILE A 387 0.49 -11.35 17.94
C ILE A 387 -0.18 -12.38 18.88
N ARG A 388 0.02 -12.22 20.19
CA ARG A 388 -0.76 -12.87 21.24
C ARG A 388 -1.51 -11.82 22.05
N VAL A 389 -2.76 -12.14 22.36
CA VAL A 389 -3.68 -11.25 23.07
C VAL A 389 -4.16 -11.97 24.32
N ASP A 390 -4.24 -11.26 25.43
CA ASP A 390 -4.82 -11.76 26.68
C ASP A 390 -6.28 -12.19 26.45
N ASP A 391 -6.65 -13.39 26.89
CA ASP A 391 -7.99 -13.95 26.73
C ASP A 391 -9.07 -13.12 27.46
N ASP A 392 -8.72 -12.43 28.55
CA ASP A 392 -9.63 -11.52 29.26
C ASP A 392 -9.88 -10.21 28.48
N ILE A 393 -9.00 -9.89 27.54
CA ILE A 393 -9.12 -8.72 26.64
C ILE A 393 -9.74 -9.13 25.30
N LEU A 394 -9.47 -10.35 24.83
CA LEU A 394 -9.93 -10.85 23.54
C LEU A 394 -11.44 -11.03 23.56
N GLN A 395 -12.14 -10.13 22.87
CA GLN A 395 -13.58 -10.21 22.75
C GLN A 395 -13.93 -11.30 21.74
N PRO A 396 -14.98 -12.11 21.98
CA PRO A 396 -15.36 -13.16 21.06
C PRO A 396 -15.64 -12.57 19.66
N PRO A 397 -15.39 -13.35 18.58
CA PRO A 397 -15.83 -12.96 17.26
C PRO A 397 -17.31 -12.61 17.30
N PHE A 398 -17.67 -11.49 16.68
CA PHE A 398 -19.05 -11.02 16.71
C PHE A 398 -20.01 -12.08 16.16
N ASP A 399 -20.77 -12.71 17.06
CA ASP A 399 -21.77 -13.73 16.74
C ASP A 399 -23.13 -13.04 16.55
N LEU A 400 -23.54 -12.91 15.28
CA LEU A 400 -24.78 -12.25 14.86
C LEU A 400 -26.03 -12.88 15.51
N ALA A 401 -25.97 -14.12 16.02
CA ALA A 401 -27.10 -14.83 16.60
C ALA A 401 -27.36 -14.53 18.09
N LYS A 402 -26.35 -14.03 18.84
CA LYS A 402 -26.47 -13.78 20.29
C LYS A 402 -26.77 -12.32 20.66
N ALA A 403 -26.53 -11.36 19.76
CA ALA A 403 -26.67 -9.93 20.03
C ALA A 403 -28.11 -9.39 20.04
N THR A 404 -29.12 -10.23 19.73
CA THR A 404 -30.56 -9.87 19.71
C THR A 404 -31.22 -9.77 21.09
N ALA A 405 -30.50 -9.95 22.20
CA ALA A 405 -31.10 -10.18 23.52
C ALA A 405 -30.98 -9.05 24.58
N MET A 406 -30.34 -7.90 24.34
CA MET A 406 -30.22 -6.84 25.36
C MET A 406 -30.65 -5.45 24.86
N GLY A 407 -31.78 -4.98 25.40
CA GLY A 407 -32.53 -3.77 25.03
C GLY A 407 -31.91 -2.44 25.47
N THR A 408 -32.23 -1.34 24.77
CA THR A 408 -33.29 -0.35 25.06
C THR A 408 -32.97 0.64 26.19
N GLY A 409 -32.75 1.92 25.84
CA GLY A 409 -32.87 3.04 26.79
C GLY A 409 -32.26 4.39 26.37
N GLY A 410 -33.12 5.31 25.91
CA GLY A 410 -33.15 6.71 26.39
C GLY A 410 -32.10 7.74 25.91
N ALA A 411 -32.52 8.61 24.99
CA ALA A 411 -31.86 9.87 24.65
C ALA A 411 -32.23 11.00 25.65
N ALA A 412 -31.28 11.87 26.01
CA ALA A 412 -31.40 13.35 26.11
C ALA A 412 -30.30 13.99 26.99
N ASN A 413 -29.43 14.82 26.39
CA ASN A 413 -29.03 16.17 26.83
C ASN A 413 -27.71 16.60 26.16
N ILE A 414 -27.82 17.46 25.15
CA ILE A 414 -26.69 18.05 24.43
C ILE A 414 -26.63 19.54 24.78
N SER A 415 -25.56 19.98 25.44
CA SER A 415 -24.90 21.26 25.11
C SER A 415 -23.48 21.38 25.68
N LYS A 416 -22.52 21.55 24.75
CA LYS A 416 -21.21 22.24 24.84
C LYS A 416 -20.09 21.64 25.72
N SER A 417 -19.19 20.89 25.08
CA SER A 417 -17.73 21.15 25.10
C SER A 417 -17.05 20.41 23.95
N PHE A 418 -16.20 21.09 23.19
CA PHE A 418 -15.29 20.46 22.23
C PHE A 418 -14.28 19.58 23.00
N LEU A 419 -13.94 18.40 22.45
CA LEU A 419 -12.97 17.37 22.87
C LEU A 419 -13.44 16.29 23.90
N ALA A 420 -13.80 15.11 23.39
CA ALA A 420 -13.52 13.76 23.92
C ALA A 420 -14.02 12.69 22.91
N PRO A 421 -13.30 11.57 22.67
CA PRO A 421 -13.83 10.46 21.87
C PRO A 421 -15.05 9.87 22.57
N LEU A 422 -16.19 9.86 21.88
CA LEU A 422 -17.44 9.29 22.39
C LEU A 422 -17.29 7.77 22.52
N PRO A 423 -17.69 7.15 23.65
CA PRO A 423 -17.99 5.72 23.67
C PRO A 423 -19.21 5.50 22.77
N ASN A 424 -18.99 5.00 21.57
CA ASN A 424 -20.03 4.92 20.54
C ASN A 424 -20.39 3.46 20.23
N PRO A 425 -21.60 3.00 20.61
CA PRO A 425 -22.09 1.67 20.25
C PRO A 425 -22.29 1.55 18.72
N ASP A 426 -22.21 0.33 18.21
CA ASP A 426 -22.40 0.01 16.80
C ASP A 426 -23.72 0.60 16.24
N PRO A 427 -23.75 1.00 14.95
CA PRO A 427 -24.97 1.45 14.32
C PRO A 427 -26.02 0.34 14.34
N THR A 428 -27.26 0.67 14.71
CA THR A 428 -28.36 -0.29 14.71
C THR A 428 -28.53 -0.89 13.31
N PRO A 429 -28.41 -2.21 13.12
CA PRO A 429 -28.63 -2.84 11.83
C PRO A 429 -30.03 -2.50 11.32
N ILE A 430 -30.13 -1.89 10.14
CA ILE A 430 -31.41 -1.76 9.43
C ILE A 430 -31.63 -3.08 8.71
N ALA A 431 -32.74 -3.75 8.99
CA ALA A 431 -33.04 -5.05 8.38
C ALA A 431 -33.03 -4.98 6.85
N GLY A 432 -32.22 -5.85 6.23
CA GLY A 432 -32.21 -6.14 4.79
C GLY A 432 -31.34 -5.21 3.94
N THR A 433 -30.29 -5.76 3.31
CA THR A 433 -29.51 -5.03 2.29
C THR A 433 -30.41 -4.82 1.07
N HIS A 434 -30.62 -3.57 0.65
CA HIS A 434 -31.51 -3.28 -0.47
C HIS A 434 -30.79 -3.35 -1.81
N ILE A 435 -31.48 -3.87 -2.81
CA ILE A 435 -31.05 -3.76 -4.20
C ILE A 435 -31.48 -2.41 -4.77
N GLY A 436 -30.59 -1.76 -5.49
CA GLY A 436 -30.80 -0.43 -6.04
C GLY A 436 -30.27 -0.27 -7.45
N LEU A 437 -30.75 0.79 -8.10
CA LEU A 437 -30.37 1.15 -9.45
C LEU A 437 -30.18 2.67 -9.51
N HIS A 438 -29.07 3.09 -10.08
CA HIS A 438 -28.85 4.49 -10.44
C HIS A 438 -29.65 4.79 -11.70
N ALA A 439 -30.29 5.96 -11.75
CA ALA A 439 -31.14 6.37 -12.86
C ALA A 439 -30.36 6.56 -14.17
N SER A 440 -30.29 7.78 -14.69
CA SER A 440 -29.59 8.05 -15.95
C SER A 440 -28.20 8.61 -15.68
N ALA A 441 -27.22 8.28 -16.53
CA ALA A 441 -26.00 9.08 -16.63
C ALA A 441 -26.27 10.46 -17.26
N ASP A 442 -27.38 10.60 -17.99
CA ASP A 442 -27.77 11.82 -18.68
C ASP A 442 -28.66 12.72 -17.79
N PRO A 443 -28.82 14.01 -18.13
CA PRO A 443 -29.68 14.92 -17.35
C PRO A 443 -31.16 14.53 -17.32
N THR A 444 -31.67 13.88 -18.38
CA THR A 444 -33.08 13.50 -18.49
C THR A 444 -33.28 12.02 -18.20
N ILE A 445 -34.33 11.68 -17.44
CA ILE A 445 -34.78 10.30 -17.26
C ILE A 445 -36.01 10.09 -18.16
N SER A 446 -35.87 9.21 -19.14
CA SER A 446 -36.87 8.84 -20.14
C SER A 446 -37.98 7.96 -19.56
N ASP A 447 -39.13 7.91 -20.23
CA ASP A 447 -40.23 7.01 -19.84
C ASP A 447 -39.83 5.53 -19.96
N ALA A 448 -38.89 5.19 -20.86
CA ALA A 448 -38.32 3.84 -20.96
C ALA A 448 -37.50 3.46 -19.73
N GLU A 449 -36.74 4.41 -19.16
CA GLU A 449 -36.04 4.20 -17.89
C GLU A 449 -37.04 4.00 -16.75
N ILE A 450 -38.07 4.84 -16.66
CA ILE A 450 -39.14 4.68 -15.66
C ILE A 450 -39.78 3.28 -15.76
N ALA A 451 -40.01 2.77 -16.97
CA ALA A 451 -40.52 1.40 -17.18
C ALA A 451 -39.53 0.31 -16.72
N ALA A 452 -38.23 0.49 -16.92
CA ALA A 452 -37.21 -0.42 -16.40
C ALA A 452 -37.17 -0.44 -14.87
N PHE A 453 -37.34 0.72 -14.23
CA PHE A 453 -37.46 0.81 -12.77
C PHE A 453 -38.72 0.09 -12.27
N ALA A 454 -39.86 0.23 -12.96
CA ALA A 454 -41.08 -0.51 -12.62
C ALA A 454 -40.91 -2.04 -12.70
N THR A 455 -40.05 -2.50 -13.61
CA THR A 455 -39.71 -3.93 -13.78
C THR A 455 -38.73 -4.39 -12.70
N PHE A 456 -37.65 -3.63 -12.48
CA PHE A 456 -36.59 -3.95 -11.51
C PHE A 456 -37.04 -3.82 -10.05
N ARG A 457 -37.98 -2.90 -9.78
CA ARG A 457 -38.53 -2.58 -8.45
C ARG A 457 -37.44 -2.34 -7.39
N PRO A 458 -36.55 -1.36 -7.60
CA PRO A 458 -35.44 -1.11 -6.67
C PRO A 458 -35.96 -0.69 -5.29
N GLY A 459 -35.30 -1.17 -4.24
CA GLY A 459 -35.44 -0.65 -2.89
C GLY A 459 -34.70 0.68 -2.69
N ILE A 460 -33.65 0.94 -3.49
CA ILE A 460 -32.90 2.21 -3.49
C ILE A 460 -32.80 2.78 -4.91
N ILE A 461 -33.11 4.07 -5.07
CA ILE A 461 -32.93 4.81 -6.31
C ILE A 461 -31.84 5.87 -6.10
N LYS A 462 -30.81 5.86 -6.94
CA LYS A 462 -29.76 6.88 -6.94
C LYS A 462 -29.98 7.86 -8.08
N LEU A 463 -29.79 9.15 -7.79
CA LEU A 463 -29.94 10.27 -8.70
C LEU A 463 -28.67 11.13 -8.70
N LEU A 464 -28.42 11.79 -9.83
CA LEU A 464 -27.50 12.91 -9.91
C LEU A 464 -28.29 14.20 -9.62
N SER A 465 -27.69 15.14 -8.90
CA SER A 465 -28.38 16.36 -8.47
C SER A 465 -29.01 17.15 -9.62
N PHE A 466 -28.40 17.10 -10.81
CA PHE A 466 -28.83 17.84 -11.99
C PHE A 466 -29.98 17.17 -12.80
N HIS A 467 -30.51 16.01 -12.35
CA HIS A 467 -31.59 15.34 -13.06
C HIS A 467 -32.86 16.19 -13.15
N ASP A 468 -33.57 16.07 -14.27
CA ASP A 468 -34.79 16.84 -14.53
C ASP A 468 -35.86 16.65 -13.44
N PRO A 469 -36.40 17.75 -12.85
CA PRO A 469 -37.38 17.70 -11.78
C PRO A 469 -38.68 16.94 -12.11
N ALA A 470 -39.19 17.06 -13.34
CA ALA A 470 -40.43 16.40 -13.73
C ALA A 470 -40.22 14.88 -13.84
N ALA A 471 -39.05 14.47 -14.33
CA ALA A 471 -38.67 13.07 -14.39
C ALA A 471 -38.50 12.46 -12.98
N ILE A 472 -37.87 13.19 -12.04
CA ILE A 472 -37.77 12.78 -10.63
C ILE A 472 -39.17 12.62 -10.01
N GLN A 473 -40.09 13.55 -10.26
CA GLN A 473 -41.47 13.46 -9.76
C GLN A 473 -42.18 12.20 -10.27
N LYS A 474 -42.08 11.89 -11.57
CA LYS A 474 -42.66 10.66 -12.14
C LYS A 474 -42.07 9.41 -11.48
N LEU A 475 -40.74 9.35 -11.35
CA LEU A 475 -40.06 8.20 -10.76
C LEU A 475 -40.41 8.04 -9.27
N ALA A 476 -40.48 9.14 -8.53
CA ALA A 476 -40.90 9.16 -7.13
C ALA A 476 -42.35 8.67 -6.96
N ALA A 477 -43.26 9.10 -7.84
CA ALA A 477 -44.66 8.65 -7.83
C ALA A 477 -44.78 7.14 -8.11
N ALA A 478 -43.98 6.61 -9.05
CA ALA A 478 -43.96 5.18 -9.37
C ALA A 478 -43.34 4.30 -8.26
N HIS A 479 -42.46 4.87 -7.43
CA HIS A 479 -41.73 4.15 -6.38
C HIS A 479 -41.90 4.82 -5.01
N PRO A 480 -43.09 4.79 -4.40
CA PRO A 480 -43.38 5.48 -3.13
C PRO A 480 -42.56 4.96 -1.95
N ASN A 481 -42.16 3.68 -1.98
CA ASN A 481 -41.45 3.02 -0.88
C ASN A 481 -39.94 2.97 -1.06
N ALA A 482 -39.40 3.47 -2.18
CA ALA A 482 -37.96 3.46 -2.41
C ALA A 482 -37.25 4.44 -1.47
N SER A 483 -36.05 4.05 -1.03
CA SER A 483 -35.07 4.95 -0.42
C SER A 483 -34.23 5.63 -1.51
N TRP A 484 -33.62 6.77 -1.20
CA TRP A 484 -32.97 7.62 -2.20
C TRP A 484 -31.54 8.00 -1.85
N ILE A 485 -30.67 7.99 -2.86
CA ILE A 485 -29.33 8.60 -2.78
C ILE A 485 -29.30 9.74 -3.79
N VAL A 486 -29.05 10.96 -3.32
CA VAL A 486 -28.87 12.12 -4.20
C VAL A 486 -27.39 12.46 -4.20
N ARG A 487 -26.70 12.22 -5.31
CA ARG A 487 -25.31 12.62 -5.48
C ARG A 487 -25.26 14.10 -5.85
N ALA A 488 -24.71 14.93 -4.99
CA ALA A 488 -24.27 16.27 -5.37
C ALA A 488 -23.11 16.10 -6.35
N PHE A 489 -23.36 16.35 -7.64
CA PHE A 489 -22.40 16.05 -8.70
C PHE A 489 -21.99 17.33 -9.44
N LEU A 490 -20.69 17.44 -9.71
CA LEU A 490 -20.12 18.49 -10.55
C LEU A 490 -18.97 17.87 -11.34
N ASN A 491 -18.93 18.09 -12.65
CA ASN A 491 -17.77 17.73 -13.45
C ASN A 491 -16.65 18.76 -13.26
N PHE A 492 -15.51 18.31 -12.73
CA PHE A 492 -14.36 19.17 -12.49
C PHE A 492 -13.69 19.60 -13.79
N GLY A 493 -13.67 18.74 -14.80
CA GLY A 493 -13.03 19.01 -16.09
C GLY A 493 -11.55 19.39 -15.96
N GLY A 494 -10.86 18.82 -14.96
CA GLY A 494 -9.46 19.12 -14.64
C GLY A 494 -9.23 20.50 -13.98
N ARG A 495 -10.28 21.22 -13.57
CA ARG A 495 -10.17 22.51 -12.90
C ARG A 495 -9.95 22.33 -11.39
N SER A 496 -9.26 23.30 -10.79
CA SER A 496 -9.24 23.45 -9.33
C SER A 496 -10.55 24.09 -8.88
N ILE A 497 -11.31 23.39 -8.04
CA ILE A 497 -12.61 23.81 -7.53
C ILE A 497 -12.56 23.82 -6.01
N SER A 498 -12.88 24.95 -5.38
CA SER A 498 -12.96 25.06 -3.92
C SER A 498 -14.25 24.43 -3.37
N PRO A 499 -14.32 24.12 -2.06
CA PRO A 499 -15.55 23.62 -1.44
C PRO A 499 -16.73 24.58 -1.63
N GLN A 500 -16.49 25.89 -1.53
CA GLN A 500 -17.52 26.92 -1.74
C GLN A 500 -18.04 26.92 -3.17
N GLN A 501 -17.14 26.85 -4.17
CA GLN A 501 -17.56 26.79 -5.57
C GLN A 501 -18.39 25.54 -5.86
N PHE A 502 -17.94 24.36 -5.38
CA PHE A 502 -18.70 23.13 -5.53
C PHE A 502 -20.10 23.27 -4.91
N PHE A 503 -20.17 23.80 -3.68
CA PHE A 503 -21.44 24.05 -2.99
C PHE A 503 -22.35 24.98 -3.80
N ASP A 504 -21.84 26.11 -4.28
CA ASP A 504 -22.62 27.10 -5.04
C ASP A 504 -23.21 26.50 -6.32
N PHE A 505 -22.44 25.66 -7.02
CA PHE A 505 -22.92 24.97 -8.23
C PHE A 505 -23.97 23.90 -7.96
N THR A 506 -23.94 23.24 -6.81
CA THR A 506 -24.72 22.01 -6.57
C THR A 506 -25.91 22.19 -5.64
N ILE A 507 -25.87 23.15 -4.71
CA ILE A 507 -26.86 23.26 -3.62
C ILE A 507 -28.29 23.51 -4.11
N ASN A 508 -28.48 24.31 -5.16
CA ASN A 508 -29.82 24.65 -5.65
C ASN A 508 -30.51 23.44 -6.28
N ASP A 509 -29.75 22.60 -6.97
CA ASP A 509 -30.24 21.38 -7.59
C ASP A 509 -30.51 20.30 -6.54
N VAL A 510 -29.63 20.18 -5.54
CA VAL A 510 -29.89 19.34 -4.36
C VAL A 510 -31.16 19.77 -3.64
N ARG A 511 -31.34 21.07 -3.34
CA ARG A 511 -32.56 21.60 -2.68
C ARG A 511 -33.83 21.25 -3.44
N ARG A 512 -33.80 21.42 -4.77
CA ARG A 512 -34.94 21.13 -5.65
C ARG A 512 -35.32 19.66 -5.61
N THR A 513 -34.31 18.79 -5.71
CA THR A 513 -34.50 17.33 -5.62
C THR A 513 -35.04 16.92 -4.24
N LEU A 514 -34.50 17.49 -3.16
CA LEU A 514 -34.97 17.21 -1.79
C LEU A 514 -36.41 17.69 -1.55
N ALA A 515 -36.83 18.79 -2.19
CA ALA A 515 -38.21 19.26 -2.11
C ALA A 515 -39.19 18.27 -2.78
N ILE A 516 -38.81 17.69 -3.91
CA ILE A 516 -39.61 16.65 -4.60
C ILE A 516 -39.68 15.37 -3.75
N LEU A 517 -38.56 14.98 -3.15
CA LEU A 517 -38.44 13.76 -2.33
C LEU A 517 -38.81 13.99 -0.86
N HIS A 518 -39.55 15.07 -0.55
CA HIS A 518 -39.93 15.39 0.81
C HIS A 518 -40.70 14.24 1.48
N GLY A 519 -40.36 13.95 2.75
CA GLY A 519 -40.95 12.86 3.52
C GLY A 519 -40.40 11.46 3.20
N ARG A 520 -39.42 11.33 2.29
CA ARG A 520 -38.83 10.04 1.91
C ARG A 520 -37.52 9.77 2.65
N ASN A 521 -37.18 8.49 2.79
CA ASN A 521 -35.87 8.07 3.31
C ASN A 521 -34.78 8.40 2.28
N LEU A 522 -33.86 9.29 2.62
CA LEU A 522 -32.79 9.69 1.71
C LEU A 522 -31.47 10.00 2.41
N VAL A 523 -30.39 9.94 1.65
CA VAL A 523 -29.06 10.46 1.98
C VAL A 523 -28.51 11.27 0.80
N VAL A 524 -27.63 12.23 1.09
CA VAL A 524 -26.92 13.01 0.08
C VAL A 524 -25.48 12.52 0.01
N GLU A 525 -25.03 12.06 -1.14
CA GLU A 525 -23.63 11.72 -1.38
C GLU A 525 -22.91 12.97 -1.88
N LEU A 526 -21.89 13.41 -1.17
CA LEU A 526 -21.14 14.61 -1.53
C LEU A 526 -19.92 14.22 -2.35
N HIS A 527 -19.89 14.63 -3.63
CA HIS A 527 -18.82 14.38 -4.60
C HIS A 527 -18.91 13.01 -5.32
N ASN A 528 -18.03 12.81 -6.32
CA ASN A 528 -17.82 11.57 -7.05
C ASN A 528 -16.31 11.20 -7.09
N GLU A 529 -15.94 9.96 -6.78
CA GLU A 529 -14.59 9.37 -6.99
C GLU A 529 -13.38 10.33 -6.84
N PRO A 530 -13.20 10.97 -5.67
CA PRO A 530 -12.18 12.00 -5.46
C PRO A 530 -10.73 11.52 -5.60
N ASN A 531 -10.51 10.20 -5.69
CA ASN A 531 -9.20 9.62 -5.98
C ASN A 531 -8.88 9.59 -7.49
N LEU A 532 -9.71 10.17 -8.36
CA LEU A 532 -9.46 10.33 -9.79
C LEU A 532 -9.02 11.75 -10.15
N VAL A 533 -8.09 11.86 -11.11
CA VAL A 533 -7.63 13.15 -11.65
C VAL A 533 -8.77 13.92 -12.34
N ALA A 534 -9.65 13.20 -13.05
CA ALA A 534 -10.82 13.78 -13.68
C ALA A 534 -11.79 14.44 -12.68
N GLU A 535 -11.74 14.01 -11.42
CA GLU A 535 -12.62 14.43 -10.33
C GLU A 535 -11.93 15.38 -9.34
N GLY A 536 -10.74 15.89 -9.68
CA GLY A 536 -10.07 16.93 -8.89
C GLY A 536 -8.76 16.51 -8.22
N LEU A 537 -8.38 15.23 -8.25
CA LEU A 537 -7.06 14.79 -7.78
C LEU A 537 -5.95 15.47 -8.61
N GLY A 538 -4.97 16.04 -7.93
CA GLY A 538 -3.86 16.81 -8.50
C GLY A 538 -4.21 18.25 -8.87
N ALA A 539 -5.50 18.64 -8.90
CA ALA A 539 -5.94 20.00 -9.22
C ALA A 539 -6.53 20.74 -8.02
N SER A 540 -7.41 20.09 -7.26
CA SER A 540 -8.09 20.64 -6.08
C SER A 540 -7.50 20.13 -4.76
N TRP A 541 -6.89 18.94 -4.78
CA TRP A 541 -6.15 18.31 -3.68
C TRP A 541 -5.07 17.39 -4.23
N ALA A 542 -3.99 17.18 -3.50
CA ALA A 542 -2.91 16.28 -3.89
C ALA A 542 -3.15 14.82 -3.48
N ASP A 543 -3.84 14.58 -2.37
CA ASP A 543 -4.04 13.26 -1.78
C ASP A 543 -5.32 13.18 -0.93
N GLY A 544 -5.52 12.04 -0.26
CA GLY A 544 -6.68 11.81 0.60
C GLY A 544 -6.72 12.73 1.84
N ASN A 545 -5.57 13.15 2.38
CA ASN A 545 -5.54 14.05 3.53
C ASN A 545 -5.95 15.48 3.14
N GLU A 546 -5.47 15.99 2.00
CA GLU A 546 -5.94 17.27 1.47
C GLU A 546 -7.42 17.22 1.07
N PHE A 547 -7.87 16.12 0.44
CA PHE A 547 -9.29 15.90 0.17
C PHE A 547 -10.12 15.89 1.44
N SER A 548 -9.61 15.30 2.53
CA SER A 548 -10.28 15.29 3.84
C SER A 548 -10.63 16.70 4.32
N HIS A 549 -9.66 17.63 4.25
CA HIS A 549 -9.88 19.02 4.64
C HIS A 549 -10.87 19.72 3.70
N TRP A 550 -10.73 19.49 2.39
CA TRP A 550 -11.65 20.03 1.39
C TRP A 550 -13.10 19.56 1.64
N TRP A 551 -13.29 18.26 1.90
CA TRP A 551 -14.59 17.64 2.09
C TRP A 551 -15.25 18.03 3.42
N LEU A 552 -14.47 18.16 4.50
CA LEU A 552 -14.98 18.64 5.79
C LEU A 552 -15.55 20.06 5.70
N GLU A 553 -14.91 20.94 4.93
CA GLU A 553 -15.44 22.28 4.68
C GLU A 553 -16.71 22.23 3.82
N LEU A 554 -16.74 21.38 2.79
CA LEU A 554 -17.95 21.16 2.00
C LEU A 554 -19.12 20.66 2.88
N LEU A 555 -18.86 19.68 3.74
CA LEU A 555 -19.84 19.13 4.68
C LEU A 555 -20.38 20.22 5.61
N ARG A 556 -19.53 21.13 6.09
CA ARG A 556 -19.95 22.27 6.92
C ARG A 556 -20.92 23.18 6.17
N LEU A 557 -20.63 23.53 4.92
CA LEU A 557 -21.52 24.34 4.08
C LEU A 557 -22.88 23.66 3.87
N TYR A 558 -22.87 22.37 3.55
CA TYR A 558 -24.07 21.58 3.33
C TYR A 558 -24.91 21.41 4.61
N ARG A 559 -24.30 21.12 5.76
CA ARG A 559 -25.01 21.01 7.05
C ARG A 559 -25.64 22.33 7.48
N ASN A 560 -24.99 23.46 7.19
CA ASN A 560 -25.57 24.79 7.44
C ASN A 560 -26.76 25.08 6.52
N ALA A 561 -26.67 24.70 5.26
CA ALA A 561 -27.69 24.98 4.25
C ALA A 561 -28.91 24.04 4.33
N LEU A 562 -28.72 22.83 4.85
CA LEU A 562 -29.68 21.73 4.90
C LEU A 562 -29.61 21.01 6.26
N PRO A 563 -29.99 21.68 7.36
CA PRO A 563 -29.92 21.11 8.70
C PRO A 563 -30.78 19.84 8.82
N GLY A 564 -30.26 18.82 9.51
CA GLY A 564 -30.95 17.56 9.75
C GLY A 564 -30.96 16.57 8.57
N LYS A 565 -30.33 16.91 7.43
CA LYS A 565 -30.08 15.95 6.36
C LYS A 565 -28.81 15.13 6.64
N ARG A 566 -28.78 13.91 6.10
CA ARG A 566 -27.64 12.99 6.19
C ARG A 566 -26.76 13.10 4.96
N PHE A 567 -25.45 13.18 5.18
CA PHE A 567 -24.42 13.33 4.16
C PHE A 567 -23.43 12.17 4.25
N ILE A 568 -23.25 11.43 3.16
CA ILE A 568 -22.32 10.31 3.10
C ILE A 568 -21.07 10.67 2.31
N TYR A 569 -19.95 10.07 2.72
CA TYR A 569 -18.68 10.14 2.01
C TYR A 569 -18.82 9.46 0.62
N PRO A 570 -18.19 9.98 -0.44
CA PRO A 570 -18.36 9.45 -1.80
C PRO A 570 -17.61 8.12 -1.99
N GLY A 571 -18.12 7.27 -2.89
CA GLY A 571 -17.36 6.11 -3.35
C GLY A 571 -16.07 6.50 -4.09
N LEU A 572 -15.05 5.64 -3.98
CA LEU A 572 -13.74 5.78 -4.62
C LEU A 572 -13.58 4.83 -5.79
N SER A 573 -12.88 5.26 -6.85
CA SER A 573 -12.52 4.39 -7.98
C SER A 573 -11.61 3.25 -7.52
N PRO A 574 -12.02 1.98 -7.60
CA PRO A 574 -11.37 0.90 -6.89
C PRO A 574 -10.03 0.46 -7.49
N GLY A 575 -9.21 -0.20 -6.68
CA GLY A 575 -7.90 -0.75 -7.06
C GLY A 575 -6.73 0.21 -6.82
N SER A 576 -5.55 -0.20 -7.29
CA SER A 576 -4.25 0.45 -7.04
C SER A 576 -4.05 1.79 -7.76
N ASP A 577 -2.91 2.44 -7.49
CA ASP A 577 -2.49 3.66 -8.20
C ASP A 577 -2.40 3.41 -9.70
N VAL A 578 -2.88 4.37 -10.48
CA VAL A 578 -2.62 4.45 -11.91
C VAL A 578 -2.05 5.84 -12.20
N ARG A 579 -0.81 5.87 -12.68
CA ARG A 579 -0.06 7.10 -12.86
C ARG A 579 -0.85 8.11 -13.71
N ASN A 580 -0.93 9.35 -13.23
CA ASN A 580 -1.66 10.47 -13.85
C ASN A 580 -3.17 10.23 -14.02
N GLN A 581 -3.74 9.21 -13.36
CA GLN A 581 -5.16 8.89 -13.50
C GLN A 581 -5.85 8.77 -12.14
N LYS A 582 -5.29 7.97 -11.21
CA LYS A 582 -5.91 7.74 -9.90
C LYS A 582 -4.93 7.35 -8.81
N HIS A 583 -5.29 7.62 -7.56
CA HIS A 583 -4.65 7.05 -6.37
C HIS A 583 -5.39 5.79 -5.88
N ASP A 584 -4.66 4.92 -5.20
CA ASP A 584 -5.15 3.71 -4.55
C ASP A 584 -6.26 4.03 -3.55
N HIS A 585 -7.38 3.33 -3.69
CA HIS A 585 -8.58 3.61 -2.93
C HIS A 585 -8.44 3.37 -1.42
N ILE A 586 -7.69 2.37 -0.96
CA ILE A 586 -7.55 2.06 0.47
C ILE A 586 -6.62 3.09 1.13
N ARG A 587 -5.48 3.40 0.52
CA ARG A 587 -4.59 4.46 1.02
C ARG A 587 -5.29 5.82 1.01
N PHE A 588 -6.08 6.11 -0.02
CA PHE A 588 -6.81 7.37 -0.10
C PHE A 588 -7.91 7.49 0.97
N VAL A 589 -8.72 6.43 1.18
CA VAL A 589 -9.78 6.46 2.21
C VAL A 589 -9.21 6.55 3.63
N GLU A 590 -8.08 5.89 3.88
CA GLU A 590 -7.39 5.96 5.18
C GLU A 590 -6.80 7.35 5.43
N ALA A 591 -6.14 7.93 4.42
CA ALA A 591 -5.65 9.31 4.52
C ALA A 591 -6.80 10.33 4.70
N SER A 592 -8.01 10.01 4.24
CA SER A 592 -9.22 10.82 4.40
C SER A 592 -10.11 10.40 5.57
N ARG A 593 -9.63 9.56 6.49
CA ARG A 593 -10.41 8.99 7.61
C ARG A 593 -11.22 10.01 8.41
N LYS A 594 -10.67 11.21 8.67
CA LYS A 594 -11.40 12.28 9.37
C LYS A 594 -12.70 12.69 8.65
N ALA A 595 -12.70 12.76 7.32
CA ALA A 595 -13.89 13.04 6.53
C ALA A 595 -14.90 11.89 6.61
N VAL A 596 -14.43 10.64 6.52
CA VAL A 596 -15.28 9.45 6.69
C VAL A 596 -15.93 9.42 8.07
N GLU A 597 -15.17 9.71 9.13
CA GLU A 597 -15.66 9.79 10.51
C GLU A 597 -16.68 10.91 10.71
N ALA A 598 -16.52 12.05 10.05
CA ALA A 598 -17.47 13.16 10.12
C ALA A 598 -18.75 12.93 9.30
N ALA A 599 -18.69 12.10 8.25
CA ALA A 599 -19.83 11.75 7.42
C ALA A 599 -20.86 10.90 8.18
N ASP A 600 -22.13 10.97 7.80
CA ASP A 600 -23.19 10.17 8.40
C ASP A 600 -23.19 8.70 7.88
N GLY A 601 -22.35 8.42 6.87
CA GLY A 601 -22.15 7.11 6.26
C GLY A 601 -21.06 7.13 5.20
N LEU A 602 -20.80 5.96 4.61
CA LEU A 602 -19.72 5.75 3.65
C LEU A 602 -20.24 5.13 2.35
N GLY A 603 -20.01 5.81 1.22
CA GLY A 603 -20.18 5.27 -0.12
C GLY A 603 -18.94 4.50 -0.59
N ILE A 604 -19.15 3.43 -1.36
CA ILE A 604 -18.10 2.59 -1.94
C ILE A 604 -18.48 2.21 -3.37
N HIS A 605 -17.52 2.26 -4.30
CA HIS A 605 -17.70 1.73 -5.66
C HIS A 605 -16.96 0.39 -5.82
N LEU A 606 -17.59 -0.57 -6.49
CA LEU A 606 -17.07 -1.93 -6.65
C LEU A 606 -17.32 -2.44 -8.07
N TYR A 607 -16.24 -2.77 -8.78
CA TYR A 607 -16.33 -3.28 -10.15
C TYR A 607 -15.69 -4.66 -10.29
N TRP A 608 -16.21 -5.45 -11.22
CA TRP A 608 -15.62 -6.74 -11.59
C TRP A 608 -15.74 -6.99 -13.09
N SER A 609 -15.07 -8.04 -13.58
CA SER A 609 -15.02 -8.44 -14.98
C SER A 609 -14.64 -9.93 -15.09
N LYS A 610 -14.28 -10.40 -16.30
CA LYS A 610 -13.70 -11.74 -16.47
C LYS A 610 -12.30 -11.87 -15.85
N VAL A 611 -11.51 -10.79 -15.91
CA VAL A 611 -10.14 -10.74 -15.40
C VAL A 611 -10.16 -10.52 -13.88
N TYR A 612 -10.98 -9.57 -13.43
CA TYR A 612 -11.16 -9.23 -12.02
C TYR A 612 -12.43 -9.87 -11.49
N LYS A 613 -12.34 -10.98 -10.77
CA LYS A 613 -13.52 -11.74 -10.32
C LYS A 613 -14.33 -10.96 -9.27
N MET A 614 -15.65 -11.21 -9.22
CA MET A 614 -16.58 -10.59 -8.28
C MET A 614 -16.20 -10.80 -6.81
N GLU A 615 -15.59 -11.94 -6.51
CA GLU A 615 -15.05 -12.27 -5.19
C GLU A 615 -13.98 -11.26 -4.74
N LYS A 616 -13.19 -10.69 -5.65
CA LYS A 616 -12.22 -9.62 -5.33
C LYS A 616 -12.87 -8.29 -4.99
N ALA A 617 -14.03 -8.01 -5.59
CA ALA A 617 -14.82 -6.84 -5.21
C ALA A 617 -15.42 -7.02 -3.80
N LEU A 618 -15.84 -8.24 -3.44
CA LEU A 618 -16.30 -8.55 -2.08
C LEU A 618 -15.15 -8.49 -1.06
N ASP A 619 -13.95 -9.00 -1.40
CA ASP A 619 -12.75 -8.85 -0.57
C ASP A 619 -12.46 -7.37 -0.26
N SER A 620 -12.62 -6.50 -1.27
CA SER A 620 -12.41 -5.06 -1.12
C SER A 620 -13.47 -4.44 -0.20
N LEU A 621 -14.75 -4.84 -0.34
CA LEU A 621 -15.82 -4.38 0.54
C LEU A 621 -15.56 -4.77 2.00
N ASP A 622 -15.10 -6.00 2.24
CA ASP A 622 -14.80 -6.48 3.58
C ASP A 622 -13.64 -5.70 4.23
N ASP A 623 -12.70 -5.21 3.42
CA ASP A 623 -11.66 -4.30 3.89
C ASP A 623 -12.24 -2.97 4.38
N TYR A 624 -13.13 -2.33 3.60
CA TYR A 624 -13.82 -1.12 4.03
C TYR A 624 -14.67 -1.35 5.29
N ILE A 625 -15.42 -2.45 5.35
CA ILE A 625 -16.22 -2.81 6.53
C ILE A 625 -15.30 -2.96 7.74
N SER A 626 -14.15 -3.61 7.60
CA SER A 626 -13.23 -3.81 8.72
C SER A 626 -12.66 -2.49 9.26
N ARG A 627 -12.38 -1.52 8.38
CA ARG A 627 -11.78 -0.21 8.70
C ARG A 627 -12.77 0.81 9.24
N PHE A 628 -14.03 0.70 8.82
CA PHE A 628 -15.09 1.67 9.07
C PHE A 628 -16.37 0.99 9.58
N ARG A 629 -16.23 -0.05 10.40
CA ARG A 629 -17.35 -0.87 10.92
C ARG A 629 -18.46 -0.08 11.64
N PHE A 630 -18.10 1.09 12.15
CA PHE A 630 -19.01 2.02 12.82
C PHE A 630 -19.84 2.88 11.85
N LYS A 631 -19.66 2.70 10.54
CA LYS A 631 -20.40 3.43 9.51
C LYS A 631 -21.45 2.54 8.88
N ASN A 632 -22.61 3.15 8.62
CA ASN A 632 -23.52 2.65 7.62
C ASN A 632 -22.86 2.77 6.25
N ILE A 633 -22.74 1.64 5.55
CA ILE A 633 -22.04 1.55 4.26
C ILE A 633 -23.08 1.39 3.15
N TRP A 634 -22.94 2.19 2.10
CA TRP A 634 -23.65 1.97 0.83
C TRP A 634 -22.62 1.58 -0.21
N VAL A 635 -22.86 0.46 -0.91
CA VAL A 635 -22.19 0.24 -2.19
C VAL A 635 -22.90 1.15 -3.19
N THR A 636 -22.46 2.40 -3.25
CA THR A 636 -23.11 3.45 -4.04
C THR A 636 -22.94 3.23 -5.53
N GLU A 637 -22.06 2.32 -5.94
CA GLU A 637 -21.93 1.90 -7.33
C GLU A 637 -21.36 0.48 -7.46
N ALA A 638 -21.99 -0.34 -8.29
CA ALA A 638 -21.50 -1.68 -8.62
C ALA A 638 -21.76 -2.06 -10.08
N SER A 639 -20.80 -2.72 -10.74
CA SER A 639 -20.96 -3.17 -12.13
C SER A 639 -19.99 -4.29 -12.55
N ASN A 640 -20.46 -5.18 -13.42
CA ASN A 640 -19.57 -5.90 -14.32
C ASN A 640 -19.27 -5.01 -15.53
N ASN A 641 -18.18 -4.25 -15.45
CA ASN A 641 -17.96 -3.07 -16.29
C ASN A 641 -17.25 -3.35 -17.62
N LYS A 642 -16.96 -4.61 -17.95
CA LYS A 642 -16.28 -4.99 -19.21
C LYS A 642 -17.17 -5.84 -20.12
N GLY A 643 -16.87 -5.79 -21.41
CA GLY A 643 -17.53 -6.61 -22.42
C GLY A 643 -17.20 -8.10 -22.31
N GLY A 644 -17.83 -8.90 -23.17
CA GLY A 644 -17.55 -10.33 -23.31
C GLY A 644 -18.32 -11.25 -22.35
N VAL A 645 -19.13 -10.70 -21.43
CA VAL A 645 -20.07 -11.46 -20.59
C VAL A 645 -21.50 -11.17 -21.06
N ARG A 646 -22.30 -12.22 -21.33
CA ARG A 646 -23.69 -12.07 -21.75
C ARG A 646 -24.51 -11.38 -20.65
N ALA A 647 -25.47 -10.54 -21.05
CA ALA A 647 -26.27 -9.75 -20.11
C ALA A 647 -27.04 -10.61 -19.08
N TYR A 648 -27.57 -11.77 -19.49
CA TYR A 648 -28.19 -12.72 -18.57
C TYR A 648 -27.21 -13.19 -17.46
N THR A 649 -25.96 -13.47 -17.82
CA THR A 649 -24.92 -13.85 -16.87
C THR A 649 -24.54 -12.68 -15.96
N LYS A 650 -24.47 -11.45 -16.48
CA LYS A 650 -24.25 -10.25 -15.64
C LYS A 650 -25.39 -10.07 -14.62
N ALA A 651 -26.65 -10.22 -15.05
CA ALA A 651 -27.80 -10.15 -14.16
C ALA A 651 -27.78 -11.22 -13.06
N GLN A 652 -27.35 -12.46 -13.37
CA GLN A 652 -27.14 -13.50 -12.36
C GLN A 652 -26.02 -13.13 -11.37
N GLN A 653 -24.93 -12.52 -11.85
CA GLN A 653 -23.87 -12.03 -10.98
C GLN A 653 -24.35 -10.91 -10.06
N TYR A 654 -25.18 -9.98 -10.54
CA TYR A 654 -25.79 -8.95 -9.69
C TYR A 654 -26.61 -9.56 -8.56
N LEU A 655 -27.52 -10.49 -8.86
CA LEU A 655 -28.25 -11.21 -7.81
C LEU A 655 -27.34 -11.93 -6.83
N LYS A 656 -26.33 -12.66 -7.33
CA LYS A 656 -25.34 -13.34 -6.48
C LYS A 656 -24.63 -12.33 -5.57
N PHE A 657 -24.15 -11.22 -6.13
CA PHE A 657 -23.47 -10.16 -5.37
C PHE A 657 -24.38 -9.62 -4.26
N TRP A 658 -25.62 -9.25 -4.58
CA TRP A 658 -26.59 -8.77 -3.59
C TRP A 658 -26.88 -9.81 -2.49
N HIS A 659 -27.01 -11.10 -2.84
CA HIS A 659 -27.16 -12.17 -1.85
C HIS A 659 -25.96 -12.25 -0.89
N GLU A 660 -24.73 -12.14 -1.40
CA GLU A 660 -23.52 -12.10 -0.56
C GLU A 660 -23.55 -10.90 0.40
N LEU A 661 -24.09 -9.75 -0.02
CA LEU A 661 -24.19 -8.58 0.86
C LEU A 661 -25.17 -8.75 2.03
N GLN A 662 -26.09 -9.72 1.97
CA GLN A 662 -27.00 -9.99 3.10
C GLN A 662 -26.24 -10.47 4.34
N ALA A 663 -25.05 -11.05 4.18
CA ALA A 663 -24.19 -11.47 5.28
C ALA A 663 -23.44 -10.30 5.96
N ARG A 664 -23.63 -9.05 5.49
CA ARG A 664 -22.85 -7.88 5.90
C ARG A 664 -23.78 -6.82 6.51
N PRO A 665 -24.06 -6.86 7.82
CA PRO A 665 -25.14 -6.07 8.46
C PRO A 665 -24.93 -4.54 8.43
N THR A 666 -23.69 -4.07 8.23
CA THR A 666 -23.38 -2.64 8.08
C THR A 666 -23.73 -2.10 6.68
N VAL A 667 -23.89 -2.99 5.70
CA VAL A 667 -24.18 -2.63 4.31
C VAL A 667 -25.68 -2.39 4.13
N GLN A 668 -26.05 -1.16 3.83
CA GLN A 668 -27.43 -0.70 3.70
C GLN A 668 -28.05 -1.07 2.35
N GLY A 669 -27.22 -1.18 1.32
CA GLY A 669 -27.66 -1.52 -0.03
C GLY A 669 -26.55 -1.44 -1.08
N VAL A 670 -26.85 -1.98 -2.25
CA VAL A 670 -26.04 -1.90 -3.46
C VAL A 670 -26.80 -1.21 -4.56
N ILE A 671 -26.14 -0.27 -5.24
CA ILE A 671 -26.70 0.47 -6.35
C ILE A 671 -25.92 0.09 -7.61
N TYR A 672 -26.59 -0.54 -8.57
CA TYR A 672 -25.95 -0.86 -9.85
C TYR A 672 -25.84 0.37 -10.77
N PHE A 673 -24.79 0.35 -11.60
CA PHE A 673 -24.16 1.54 -12.19
C PHE A 673 -25.09 2.58 -12.81
N VAL A 674 -25.87 2.26 -13.86
CA VAL A 674 -26.91 3.13 -14.43
C VAL A 674 -27.97 2.34 -15.19
N ALA A 675 -29.19 2.86 -15.23
CA ALA A 675 -30.24 2.34 -16.07
C ALA A 675 -29.92 2.57 -17.55
N SER A 676 -29.44 3.78 -17.88
CA SER A 676 -29.03 4.14 -19.25
C SER A 676 -27.95 5.23 -19.28
N ALA A 677 -27.33 5.36 -20.44
CA ALA A 677 -26.40 6.43 -20.76
C ALA A 677 -26.35 6.63 -22.28
N SER A 678 -26.33 7.89 -22.73
CA SER A 678 -26.15 8.26 -24.14
C SER A 678 -24.74 8.02 -24.64
N ASN A 679 -23.74 8.05 -23.75
CA ASN A 679 -22.35 7.77 -24.08
C ASN A 679 -22.13 6.27 -24.36
N PRO A 680 -21.71 5.89 -25.58
CA PRO A 680 -21.55 4.48 -25.97
C PRO A 680 -20.46 3.75 -25.20
N THR A 681 -19.54 4.45 -24.52
CA THR A 681 -18.54 3.81 -23.65
C THR A 681 -19.18 3.01 -22.52
N TYR A 682 -20.38 3.38 -22.07
CA TYR A 682 -21.11 2.66 -21.03
C TYR A 682 -22.05 1.59 -21.57
N ALA A 683 -22.04 1.33 -22.89
CA ALA A 683 -22.98 0.41 -23.52
C ALA A 683 -22.96 -0.98 -22.89
N GLU A 684 -21.82 -1.42 -22.32
CA GLU A 684 -21.67 -2.73 -21.67
C GLU A 684 -22.25 -2.80 -20.24
N GLU A 685 -22.61 -1.66 -19.65
CA GLU A 685 -22.92 -1.51 -18.22
C GLU A 685 -24.38 -1.10 -17.96
N VAL A 686 -25.04 -0.51 -18.97
CA VAL A 686 -26.43 -0.05 -18.89
C VAL A 686 -27.44 -1.20 -18.80
N PHE A 687 -28.49 -1.02 -18.00
CA PHE A 687 -29.55 -2.01 -17.82
C PHE A 687 -30.55 -2.03 -18.99
N LEU A 688 -30.86 -0.86 -19.54
CA LEU A 688 -31.73 -0.73 -20.71
C LEU A 688 -31.09 -1.34 -21.96
N GLY A 689 -31.92 -1.96 -22.80
CA GLY A 689 -31.49 -2.61 -24.04
C GLY A 689 -30.78 -3.96 -23.85
N ARG A 690 -30.57 -4.42 -22.61
CA ARG A 690 -29.83 -5.67 -22.29
C ARG A 690 -30.62 -6.70 -21.49
N ASN A 691 -31.90 -6.46 -21.27
CA ASN A 691 -32.80 -7.35 -20.53
C ASN A 691 -32.38 -7.62 -19.05
N MET A 692 -31.46 -6.83 -18.49
CA MET A 692 -30.97 -7.05 -17.13
C MET A 692 -32.05 -6.76 -16.07
N ALA A 693 -32.85 -5.71 -16.29
CA ALA A 693 -33.96 -5.36 -15.41
C ALA A 693 -35.02 -6.47 -15.34
N GLU A 694 -35.37 -7.12 -16.46
CA GLU A 694 -36.35 -8.23 -16.44
C GLU A 694 -35.79 -9.49 -15.77
N VAL A 695 -34.51 -9.82 -16.00
CA VAL A 695 -33.90 -11.00 -15.39
C VAL A 695 -33.83 -10.88 -13.88
N ILE A 696 -33.55 -9.68 -13.38
CA ILE A 696 -33.48 -9.40 -11.94
C ILE A 696 -34.89 -9.27 -11.35
N GLY A 697 -35.76 -8.44 -11.94
CA GLY A 697 -37.08 -8.16 -11.39
C GLY A 697 -38.08 -9.32 -11.40
N ARG A 698 -37.82 -10.40 -12.16
CA ARG A 698 -38.64 -11.63 -12.15
C ARG A 698 -38.28 -12.60 -11.01
N ARG A 699 -37.29 -12.26 -10.18
CA ARG A 699 -36.80 -13.07 -9.05
C ARG A 699 -36.93 -12.26 -7.78
#